data_AF-A0A836GJI3-F1
#
_entry.id   AF-A0A836GJI3-F1
#
_cell.length_a   1.000
_cell.length_b   1.000
_cell.length_c   1.000
_cell.angle_alpha   90.00
_cell.angle_beta   90.00
_cell.angle_gamma   90.00
#
_symmetry.space_group_name_H-M   'P 1'
#
loop_
_entity.id
_entity.type
_entity.pdbx_description
1 polymer ?
#
loop_
_entity_poly.entity_id
_entity_poly.type
_entity_poly.pdbx_seq_one_letter_code
_entity_poly.pdbx_strand_id
1 'polypeptide(L)'
;MTHPLLIVLFITIANKSFGVKLEDRYEWKYIDYVWNNLQRQEVIKSDNYDPIKNILFDVDEASDGRVFVTIVRNKGVPASIATISNKRGPGGPLLSPYPNWSWYNDTTDCNNNIISVLRISIKCNHLFALDFGRKDGFQGDKVCPPKLLIFNLENDMLVDRITIPSNIADNKNGRGLLATPLAYIRDCRRIDNATIYMSNVVDFGLVIYNKYSGFCRIESDFMKPTHPNFTIENESFYLEDGIAKASTQIFKTNYFNCYILFYAPLAGNRILKMNKHTLRKCSKLSNSEANKLTLSGQTGPIASQGNVIFFSNIPETSILCADTTKKFDPSNSVIIAQNSKKLQFPSGLKVIKYEERKVRKHKEGKVLIATNRLQRIFNNNLNLNETNFRILELDVMKIKETKCFDSYYHGHNEFLYVYSSNNCSLKMKQPLFVISILTTVTVSFGVNLTVVYNWKYVDFLWESEKQREAAINSDKYNPNSCVLYDVDKTQDGRIFVTSVREQGVPASLMTVSDKTGPGGPLLDPYPNWSWYNENDCNGIISVYRVSIKCNHIFVLDCGKIGEVAVCPPQLLIFNLKNNKLVKRIRIPPHIANNKNGTGLLITPLAYVRDCKYINDATVFMADVEGYGLAIYNENFGFCRIESNYMKPTDANFTIENQSFYLEDGILGLTIIYKQLYYAPLAGKEIYKMDLCNIHQECLELSRSEVDKLTQLAGTLSGQTGPIASEQCAIFFSNIPETSILCQDTGKEFHSTNTEVIAQNSDLLQFPSGMKVVNHGKSLMILTNRIQRVITDTLNLNETNFRILTMDVEVIRNETNCFASCSEDHSKPEHHMPWYDRPWYDDRFWYHFTKR
;
A
#
# COMPACT_ATOMS: atom_id res chain seq x y z
N MET A 1 -67.08 -33.10 16.93
CA MET A 1 -66.38 -33.82 15.84
C MET A 1 -65.78 -32.80 14.90
N THR A 2 -64.59 -33.11 14.44
CA THR A 2 -63.51 -32.27 13.90
C THR A 2 -63.78 -31.66 12.52
N HIS A 3 -63.43 -30.38 12.33
CA HIS A 3 -62.60 -29.84 11.24
C HIS A 3 -62.53 -28.31 11.30
N PRO A 4 -61.36 -27.67 11.46
CA PRO A 4 -61.17 -26.31 11.02
C PRO A 4 -60.50 -26.29 9.64
N LEU A 5 -61.05 -25.42 8.79
CA LEU A 5 -60.56 -25.00 7.49
C LEU A 5 -59.05 -24.73 7.47
N LEU A 6 -58.34 -25.36 6.53
CA LEU A 6 -57.04 -24.92 6.07
C LEU A 6 -57.26 -23.83 5.01
N ILE A 7 -57.06 -22.56 5.38
CA ILE A 7 -56.93 -21.47 4.42
C ILE A 7 -55.51 -21.55 3.85
N VAL A 8 -55.40 -21.99 2.59
CA VAL A 8 -54.16 -21.92 1.81
C VAL A 8 -53.93 -20.46 1.42
N LEU A 9 -53.03 -19.78 2.12
CA LEU A 9 -52.51 -18.49 1.69
C LEU A 9 -51.35 -18.73 0.72
N PHE A 10 -51.60 -18.51 -0.57
CA PHE A 10 -50.55 -18.43 -1.60
C PHE A 10 -49.62 -17.24 -1.27
N ILE A 11 -48.48 -17.51 -0.63
CA ILE A 11 -47.37 -16.55 -0.61
C ILE A 11 -46.68 -16.67 -1.98
N THR A 12 -47.07 -15.78 -2.88
CA THR A 12 -46.24 -15.42 -4.03
C THR A 12 -44.97 -14.78 -3.48
N ILE A 13 -43.89 -15.55 -3.38
CA ILE A 13 -42.55 -15.00 -3.17
C ILE A 13 -42.21 -14.23 -4.46
N ALA A 14 -42.54 -12.95 -4.47
CA ALA A 14 -41.89 -12.01 -5.37
C ALA A 14 -40.40 -12.06 -5.04
N ASN A 15 -39.60 -12.66 -5.92
CA ASN A 15 -38.14 -12.59 -5.88
C ASN A 15 -37.73 -11.12 -5.90
N LYS A 16 -37.62 -10.48 -4.72
CA LYS A 16 -36.88 -9.23 -4.56
C LYS A 16 -35.44 -9.57 -4.92
N SER A 17 -35.03 -9.15 -6.11
CA SER A 17 -33.65 -9.18 -6.57
C SER A 17 -32.76 -8.44 -5.56
N PHE A 18 -32.10 -9.17 -4.66
CA PHE A 18 -30.99 -8.65 -3.88
C PHE A 18 -29.77 -8.52 -4.82
N GLY A 19 -29.32 -7.29 -5.08
CA GLY A 19 -28.10 -7.03 -5.86
C GLY A 19 -28.21 -5.86 -6.86
N VAL A 20 -27.06 -5.43 -7.36
CA VAL A 20 -26.92 -4.44 -8.43
C VAL A 20 -27.54 -5.00 -9.71
N LYS A 21 -28.32 -4.18 -10.42
CA LYS A 21 -28.98 -4.58 -11.67
C LYS A 21 -27.94 -4.98 -12.73
N LEU A 22 -28.01 -6.23 -13.20
CA LEU A 22 -27.24 -6.74 -14.34
C LEU A 22 -27.85 -6.27 -15.66
N GLU A 23 -27.13 -5.43 -16.40
CA GLU A 23 -27.54 -4.92 -17.71
C GLU A 23 -26.97 -5.79 -18.83
N ASP A 24 -27.81 -6.22 -19.77
CA ASP A 24 -27.34 -6.95 -20.96
C ASP A 24 -26.81 -5.94 -21.97
N ARG A 25 -25.50 -5.96 -22.21
CA ARG A 25 -24.89 -5.12 -23.24
C ARG A 25 -25.00 -5.77 -24.61
N TYR A 26 -24.70 -7.07 -24.67
CA TYR A 26 -24.82 -7.88 -25.88
C TYR A 26 -25.24 -9.31 -25.56
N GLU A 27 -25.99 -9.91 -26.49
CA GLU A 27 -26.51 -11.27 -26.38
C GLU A 27 -26.37 -12.00 -27.71
N TRP A 28 -26.06 -13.30 -27.63
CA TRP A 28 -26.00 -14.19 -28.78
C TRP A 28 -26.68 -15.53 -28.50
N LYS A 29 -27.41 -16.02 -29.51
CA LYS A 29 -27.80 -17.42 -29.60
C LYS A 29 -26.64 -18.29 -30.07
N TYR A 30 -25.94 -17.82 -31.10
CA TYR A 30 -24.69 -18.35 -31.62
C TYR A 30 -23.84 -17.22 -32.19
N ILE A 31 -22.53 -17.45 -32.24
CA ILE A 31 -21.56 -16.48 -32.75
C ILE A 31 -21.49 -16.59 -34.26
N ASP A 32 -21.55 -15.46 -34.95
CA ASP A 32 -21.34 -15.34 -36.40
C ASP A 32 -20.47 -14.10 -36.69
N TYR A 33 -19.86 -14.07 -37.86
CA TYR A 33 -18.86 -13.07 -38.24
C TYR A 33 -19.35 -12.17 -39.36
N VAL A 34 -18.64 -11.06 -39.55
CA VAL A 34 -18.77 -10.23 -40.75
C VAL A 34 -18.00 -10.92 -41.88
N TRP A 35 -18.73 -11.45 -42.84
CA TRP A 35 -18.18 -12.15 -43.99
C TRP A 35 -18.22 -11.30 -45.25
N ASN A 36 -17.26 -11.53 -46.15
CA ASN A 36 -17.46 -11.21 -47.57
C ASN A 36 -18.27 -12.35 -48.22
N ASN A 37 -19.14 -12.05 -49.20
CA ASN A 37 -20.09 -13.03 -49.77
C ASN A 37 -19.41 -14.31 -50.29
N LEU A 38 -18.23 -14.19 -50.91
CA LEU A 38 -17.43 -15.34 -51.38
C LEU A 38 -16.87 -16.17 -50.21
N GLN A 39 -16.33 -15.50 -49.18
CA GLN A 39 -15.74 -16.15 -48.01
C GLN A 39 -16.76 -17.01 -47.25
N ARG A 40 -18.00 -16.51 -47.07
CA ARG A 40 -19.04 -17.27 -46.32
C ARG A 40 -19.36 -18.60 -47.01
N GLN A 41 -19.42 -18.62 -48.34
CA GLN A 41 -19.72 -19.84 -49.08
C GLN A 41 -18.56 -20.85 -48.99
N GLU A 42 -17.32 -20.38 -49.03
CA GLU A 42 -16.13 -21.22 -48.92
C GLU A 42 -15.99 -21.86 -47.53
N VAL A 43 -16.17 -21.09 -46.45
CA VAL A 43 -16.04 -21.62 -45.08
C VAL A 43 -17.14 -22.60 -44.70
N ILE A 44 -18.35 -22.42 -45.22
CA ILE A 44 -19.47 -23.35 -45.03
C ILE A 44 -19.20 -24.65 -45.81
N LYS A 45 -18.70 -24.56 -47.05
CA LYS A 45 -18.37 -25.75 -47.86
C LYS A 45 -17.18 -26.54 -47.32
N SER A 46 -16.26 -25.89 -46.62
CA SER A 46 -15.02 -26.49 -46.09
C SER A 46 -15.10 -26.91 -44.62
N ASP A 47 -16.28 -26.86 -43.99
CA ASP A 47 -16.47 -27.16 -42.56
C ASP A 47 -15.59 -26.30 -41.62
N ASN A 48 -15.14 -25.14 -42.12
CA ASN A 48 -14.27 -24.21 -41.41
C ASN A 48 -15.07 -23.21 -40.53
N TYR A 49 -16.39 -23.32 -40.51
CA TYR A 49 -17.28 -22.59 -39.61
C TYR A 49 -18.44 -23.49 -39.15
N ASP A 50 -18.49 -23.76 -37.84
CA ASP A 50 -19.60 -24.44 -37.17
C ASP A 50 -20.14 -23.55 -36.02
N PRO A 51 -21.39 -23.06 -36.09
CA PRO A 51 -21.96 -22.19 -35.07
C PRO A 51 -22.02 -22.82 -33.67
N ILE A 52 -22.04 -24.15 -33.55
CA ILE A 52 -22.06 -24.87 -32.27
C ILE A 52 -20.68 -24.82 -31.59
N LYS A 53 -19.60 -24.74 -32.38
CA LYS A 53 -18.21 -24.80 -31.88
C LYS A 53 -17.65 -23.43 -31.46
N ASN A 54 -18.32 -22.34 -31.80
CA ASN A 54 -17.86 -20.99 -31.48
C ASN A 54 -18.25 -20.59 -30.04
N ILE A 55 -17.30 -20.69 -29.11
CA ILE A 55 -17.50 -20.40 -27.69
C ILE A 55 -16.89 -19.04 -27.34
N LEU A 56 -17.73 -18.05 -27.02
CA LEU A 56 -17.27 -16.77 -26.47
C LEU A 56 -16.72 -16.97 -25.06
N PHE A 57 -15.50 -16.49 -24.82
CA PHE A 57 -14.76 -16.81 -23.61
C PHE A 57 -14.36 -15.60 -22.77
N ASP A 58 -13.66 -14.61 -23.33
CA ASP A 58 -13.22 -13.41 -22.62
C ASP A 58 -13.75 -12.15 -23.28
N VAL A 59 -13.71 -11.04 -22.54
CA VAL A 59 -14.09 -9.71 -23.01
C VAL A 59 -13.11 -8.69 -22.47
N ASP A 60 -12.81 -7.64 -23.24
CA ASP A 60 -12.14 -6.43 -22.76
C ASP A 60 -12.61 -5.22 -23.59
N GLU A 61 -12.35 -4.00 -23.13
CA GLU A 61 -12.77 -2.78 -23.83
C GLU A 61 -11.62 -1.79 -23.96
N ALA A 62 -11.43 -1.30 -25.19
CA ALA A 62 -10.44 -0.30 -25.51
C ALA A 62 -10.92 1.11 -25.17
N SER A 63 -9.97 2.05 -25.09
CA SER A 63 -10.25 3.44 -24.72
C SER A 63 -11.11 4.18 -25.75
N ASP A 64 -11.12 3.70 -26.99
CA ASP A 64 -11.96 4.19 -28.09
C ASP A 64 -13.40 3.62 -28.07
N GLY A 65 -13.72 2.75 -27.11
CA GLY A 65 -15.03 2.13 -26.93
C GLY A 65 -15.23 0.82 -27.70
N ARG A 66 -14.25 0.35 -28.48
CA ARG A 66 -14.32 -0.98 -29.12
C ARG A 66 -14.31 -2.08 -28.04
N VAL A 67 -15.24 -3.01 -28.16
CA VAL A 67 -15.32 -4.19 -27.29
C VAL A 67 -14.69 -5.37 -28.01
N PHE A 68 -13.64 -5.90 -27.40
CA PHE A 68 -12.91 -7.07 -27.87
C PHE A 68 -13.43 -8.32 -27.17
N VAL A 69 -13.53 -9.41 -27.92
CA VAL A 69 -13.94 -10.71 -27.43
C VAL A 69 -12.98 -11.78 -27.92
N THR A 70 -12.84 -12.84 -27.13
CA THR A 70 -12.12 -14.05 -27.56
C THR A 70 -13.08 -15.20 -27.80
N ILE A 71 -12.76 -16.01 -28.81
CA ILE A 71 -13.51 -17.20 -29.19
C ILE A 71 -12.53 -18.37 -29.15
N VAL A 72 -12.92 -19.44 -28.45
CA VAL A 72 -12.10 -20.65 -28.35
C VAL A 72 -11.94 -21.26 -29.74
N ARG A 73 -10.73 -21.23 -30.30
CA ARG A 73 -10.47 -21.64 -31.69
C ARG A 73 -10.34 -23.16 -31.85
N ASN A 74 -11.45 -23.86 -31.65
CA ASN A 74 -11.60 -25.29 -31.97
C ASN A 74 -11.76 -25.49 -33.49
N LYS A 75 -11.78 -26.75 -33.95
CA LYS A 75 -12.18 -27.07 -35.33
C LYS A 75 -13.55 -26.45 -35.64
N GLY A 76 -13.67 -25.77 -36.77
CA GLY A 76 -14.87 -25.01 -37.16
C GLY A 76 -14.96 -23.60 -36.57
N VAL A 77 -13.87 -23.07 -36.00
CA VAL A 77 -13.80 -21.69 -35.49
C VAL A 77 -12.76 -20.89 -36.27
N PRO A 78 -13.18 -19.87 -37.04
CA PRO A 78 -12.31 -19.25 -38.03
C PRO A 78 -11.31 -18.26 -37.41
N ALA A 79 -11.68 -17.52 -36.35
CA ALA A 79 -10.85 -16.51 -35.69
C ALA A 79 -10.96 -16.59 -34.17
N SER A 80 -9.88 -16.26 -33.45
CA SER A 80 -9.81 -16.32 -31.98
C SER A 80 -10.00 -14.97 -31.28
N ILE A 81 -9.78 -13.85 -31.97
CA ILE A 81 -9.97 -12.50 -31.46
C ILE A 81 -10.85 -11.75 -32.43
N ALA A 82 -11.85 -11.05 -31.90
CA ALA A 82 -12.70 -10.19 -32.71
C ALA A 82 -13.17 -8.96 -31.94
N THR A 83 -13.62 -7.96 -32.69
CA THR A 83 -14.38 -6.82 -32.17
C THR A 83 -15.86 -6.99 -32.49
N ILE A 84 -16.73 -6.45 -31.65
CA ILE A 84 -18.17 -6.46 -31.90
C ILE A 84 -18.52 -5.42 -32.97
N SER A 85 -19.19 -5.86 -34.04
CA SER A 85 -19.65 -4.99 -35.13
C SER A 85 -21.01 -4.37 -34.82
N ASN A 86 -21.32 -3.27 -35.50
CA ASN A 86 -22.66 -2.68 -35.52
C ASN A 86 -23.67 -3.50 -36.36
N LYS A 87 -23.18 -4.42 -37.21
CA LYS A 87 -24.04 -5.33 -37.99
C LYS A 87 -24.64 -6.41 -37.09
N ARG A 88 -25.87 -6.84 -37.37
CA ARG A 88 -26.56 -7.93 -36.66
C ARG A 88 -26.99 -9.01 -37.62
N GLY A 89 -26.85 -10.26 -37.19
CA GLY A 89 -27.41 -11.44 -37.84
C GLY A 89 -28.50 -12.09 -36.97
N PRO A 90 -29.06 -13.22 -37.43
CA PRO A 90 -30.10 -13.96 -36.70
C PRO A 90 -29.65 -14.49 -35.33
N GLY A 91 -28.34 -14.72 -35.16
CA GLY A 91 -27.75 -15.16 -33.89
C GLY A 91 -27.44 -14.04 -32.90
N GLY A 92 -27.34 -12.77 -33.34
CA GLY A 92 -26.89 -11.63 -32.52
C GLY A 92 -26.00 -10.65 -33.29
N PRO A 93 -25.30 -9.72 -32.61
CA PRO A 93 -24.26 -8.87 -33.21
C PRO A 93 -23.19 -9.69 -33.94
N LEU A 94 -22.76 -9.25 -35.12
CA LEU A 94 -21.70 -9.94 -35.87
C LEU A 94 -20.32 -9.56 -35.33
N LEU A 95 -19.38 -10.48 -35.41
CA LEU A 95 -17.99 -10.26 -34.99
C LEU A 95 -17.08 -9.92 -36.16
N SER A 96 -16.19 -8.94 -35.99
CA SER A 96 -15.16 -8.57 -36.97
C SER A 96 -13.80 -9.07 -36.47
N PRO A 97 -13.16 -10.05 -37.14
CA PRO A 97 -11.87 -10.57 -36.70
C PRO A 97 -10.82 -9.49 -36.57
N TYR A 98 -9.96 -9.62 -35.55
CA TYR A 98 -8.94 -8.64 -35.24
C TYR A 98 -7.53 -9.20 -35.41
N PRO A 99 -6.59 -8.45 -36.04
CA PRO A 99 -6.81 -7.15 -36.69
C PRO A 99 -7.67 -7.25 -37.95
N ASN A 100 -7.58 -8.36 -38.67
CA ASN A 100 -8.39 -8.69 -39.83
C ASN A 100 -8.21 -10.18 -40.21
N TRP A 101 -8.91 -10.63 -41.25
CA TRP A 101 -8.86 -12.03 -41.72
C TRP A 101 -7.47 -12.54 -42.13
N SER A 102 -6.55 -11.69 -42.59
CA SER A 102 -5.23 -12.15 -43.08
C SER A 102 -4.38 -12.81 -42.01
N TRP A 103 -4.65 -12.52 -40.73
CA TRP A 103 -3.97 -13.09 -39.57
C TRP A 103 -4.42 -14.51 -39.21
N TYR A 104 -5.39 -15.05 -39.93
CA TYR A 104 -6.02 -16.33 -39.63
C TYR A 104 -5.95 -17.35 -40.78
N ASN A 105 -5.31 -16.98 -41.89
CA ASN A 105 -5.35 -17.74 -43.14
C ASN A 105 -4.36 -18.91 -43.19
N ASP A 106 -3.19 -18.79 -42.54
CA ASP A 106 -2.14 -19.81 -42.63
C ASP A 106 -1.61 -20.21 -41.26
N THR A 107 -2.00 -21.40 -40.80
CA THR A 107 -1.55 -21.93 -39.50
C THR A 107 -0.08 -22.40 -39.50
N THR A 108 0.60 -22.43 -40.65
CA THR A 108 2.02 -22.82 -40.77
C THR A 108 2.97 -21.62 -40.63
N ASP A 109 2.51 -20.41 -40.98
CA ASP A 109 3.27 -19.18 -40.76
C ASP A 109 3.03 -18.62 -39.34
N CYS A 110 3.82 -19.13 -38.40
CA CYS A 110 3.81 -18.72 -37.00
C CYS A 110 4.16 -17.24 -36.77
N ASN A 111 4.81 -16.58 -37.74
CA ASN A 111 5.27 -15.20 -37.60
C ASN A 111 4.23 -14.19 -38.06
N ASN A 112 3.28 -14.54 -38.94
CA ASN A 112 2.28 -13.56 -39.39
C ASN A 112 0.84 -13.94 -39.03
N ASN A 113 0.63 -15.07 -38.34
CA ASN A 113 -0.71 -15.52 -37.97
C ASN A 113 -0.90 -15.64 -36.45
N ILE A 114 -2.14 -15.44 -36.02
CA ILE A 114 -2.62 -15.80 -34.70
C ILE A 114 -3.15 -17.22 -34.79
N ILE A 115 -2.63 -18.13 -33.97
CA ILE A 115 -3.08 -19.52 -33.96
C ILE A 115 -4.28 -19.65 -33.02
N SER A 116 -4.10 -19.45 -31.72
CA SER A 116 -5.22 -19.57 -30.78
C SER A 116 -5.00 -18.74 -29.52
N VAL A 117 -5.98 -17.90 -29.19
CA VAL A 117 -5.91 -16.97 -28.07
C VAL A 117 -7.15 -17.19 -27.22
N LEU A 118 -6.92 -17.40 -25.93
CA LEU A 118 -8.01 -17.71 -25.00
C LEU A 118 -8.47 -16.49 -24.22
N ARG A 119 -7.53 -15.69 -23.72
CA ARG A 119 -7.77 -14.46 -22.98
C ARG A 119 -6.88 -13.35 -23.47
N ILE A 120 -7.34 -12.13 -23.24
CA ILE A 120 -6.66 -10.90 -23.62
C ILE A 120 -6.55 -9.97 -22.42
N SER A 121 -5.64 -9.00 -22.51
CA SER A 121 -5.54 -7.91 -21.53
C SER A 121 -5.34 -6.61 -22.29
N ILE A 122 -6.21 -5.62 -22.08
CA ILE A 122 -6.02 -4.27 -22.62
C ILE A 122 -5.47 -3.36 -21.52
N LYS A 123 -4.34 -2.71 -21.77
CA LYS A 123 -3.76 -1.73 -20.85
C LYS A 123 -3.01 -0.63 -21.60
N CYS A 124 -3.18 0.62 -21.18
CA CYS A 124 -2.53 1.78 -21.82
C CYS A 124 -2.79 1.84 -23.34
N ASN A 125 -4.02 1.53 -23.77
CA ASN A 125 -4.41 1.42 -25.19
C ASN A 125 -3.59 0.40 -26.02
N HIS A 126 -3.05 -0.63 -25.36
CA HIS A 126 -2.39 -1.76 -26.02
C HIS A 126 -3.11 -3.06 -25.69
N LEU A 127 -3.30 -3.91 -26.70
CA LEU A 127 -3.86 -5.24 -26.57
C LEU A 127 -2.73 -6.26 -26.42
N PHE A 128 -2.74 -6.98 -25.31
CA PHE A 128 -1.84 -8.10 -25.04
C PHE A 128 -2.61 -9.40 -25.28
N ALA A 129 -2.22 -10.12 -26.34
CA ALA A 129 -2.83 -11.38 -26.76
C ALA A 129 -1.82 -12.52 -26.62
N LEU A 130 -2.16 -13.52 -25.82
CA LEU A 130 -1.32 -14.69 -25.58
C LEU A 130 -1.77 -15.83 -26.49
N ASP A 131 -0.99 -16.05 -27.54
CA ASP A 131 -1.20 -17.13 -28.50
C ASP A 131 -0.48 -18.39 -28.01
N PHE A 132 -1.24 -19.45 -27.73
CA PHE A 132 -0.69 -20.70 -27.22
C PHE A 132 -0.25 -21.68 -28.31
N GLY A 133 -0.40 -21.33 -29.58
CA GLY A 133 0.24 -22.03 -30.70
C GLY A 133 -0.32 -23.42 -31.03
N ARG A 134 -1.45 -23.82 -30.45
CA ARG A 134 -2.14 -25.08 -30.79
C ARG A 134 -3.32 -24.83 -31.72
N LYS A 135 -3.37 -25.60 -32.80
CA LYS A 135 -4.49 -25.60 -33.75
C LYS A 135 -5.62 -26.46 -33.19
N ASP A 136 -6.87 -26.13 -33.52
CA ASP A 136 -8.07 -26.90 -33.15
C ASP A 136 -8.30 -27.07 -31.63
N GLY A 137 -7.89 -26.08 -30.85
CA GLY A 137 -8.19 -25.98 -29.43
C GLY A 137 -7.13 -26.61 -28.51
N PHE A 138 -7.56 -27.04 -27.32
CA PHE A 138 -6.67 -27.46 -26.24
C PHE A 138 -5.99 -28.81 -26.49
N GLN A 139 -6.72 -29.73 -27.12
CA GLN A 139 -6.27 -31.09 -27.42
C GLN A 139 -5.62 -31.22 -28.80
N GLY A 140 -5.64 -30.17 -29.61
CA GLY A 140 -5.05 -30.22 -30.95
C GLY A 140 -3.54 -29.99 -30.96
N ASP A 141 -2.96 -30.12 -32.16
CA ASP A 141 -1.52 -30.16 -32.37
C ASP A 141 -0.86 -28.79 -32.12
N LYS A 142 0.30 -28.81 -31.47
CA LYS A 142 1.17 -27.64 -31.31
C LYS A 142 1.86 -27.36 -32.65
N VAL A 143 1.32 -26.41 -33.41
CA VAL A 143 1.83 -26.01 -34.73
C VAL A 143 2.83 -24.85 -34.65
N CYS A 144 2.76 -24.06 -33.58
CA CYS A 144 3.64 -22.92 -33.34
C CYS A 144 4.12 -22.86 -31.89
N PRO A 145 5.29 -22.24 -31.62
CA PRO A 145 5.66 -21.91 -30.26
C PRO A 145 4.68 -20.88 -29.66
N PRO A 146 4.42 -20.92 -28.34
CA PRO A 146 3.59 -19.93 -27.69
C PRO A 146 4.24 -18.55 -27.78
N LYS A 147 3.43 -17.51 -28.01
CA LYS A 147 3.90 -16.15 -28.21
C LYS A 147 2.95 -15.12 -27.63
N LEU A 148 3.51 -14.06 -27.08
CA LEU A 148 2.78 -12.87 -26.67
C LEU A 148 2.83 -11.84 -27.82
N LEU A 149 1.66 -11.39 -28.26
CA LEU A 149 1.49 -10.36 -29.27
C LEU A 149 1.00 -9.07 -28.60
N ILE A 150 1.64 -7.95 -28.92
CA ILE A 150 1.27 -6.63 -28.39
C ILE A 150 0.86 -5.75 -29.55
N PHE A 151 -0.41 -5.34 -29.61
CA PHE A 151 -0.93 -4.42 -30.61
C PHE A 151 -1.17 -3.04 -30.00
N ASN A 152 -0.79 -1.98 -30.71
CA ASN A 152 -1.23 -0.63 -30.39
C ASN A 152 -2.63 -0.43 -30.97
N LEU A 153 -3.61 -0.11 -30.11
CA LEU A 153 -5.00 0.02 -30.53
C LEU A 153 -5.32 1.39 -31.14
N GLU A 154 -4.40 2.35 -31.13
CA GLU A 154 -4.60 3.63 -31.81
C GLU A 154 -4.54 3.47 -33.34
N ASN A 155 -3.69 2.56 -33.83
CA ASN A 155 -3.47 2.31 -35.26
C ASN A 155 -3.59 0.84 -35.67
N ASP A 156 -3.95 -0.05 -34.74
CA ASP A 156 -4.10 -1.50 -34.92
C ASP A 156 -2.84 -2.21 -35.46
N MET A 157 -1.67 -1.67 -35.15
CA MET A 157 -0.37 -2.22 -35.57
C MET A 157 0.25 -3.10 -34.49
N LEU A 158 0.91 -4.17 -34.92
CA LEU A 158 1.75 -4.99 -34.04
C LEU A 158 2.97 -4.17 -33.60
N VAL A 159 3.14 -4.00 -32.29
CA VAL A 159 4.27 -3.30 -31.66
C VAL A 159 5.39 -4.27 -31.34
N ASP A 160 5.05 -5.43 -30.78
CA ASP A 160 6.04 -6.41 -30.35
C ASP A 160 5.50 -7.84 -30.42
N ARG A 161 6.42 -8.77 -30.57
CA ARG A 161 6.18 -10.22 -30.56
C ARG A 161 7.25 -10.89 -29.73
N ILE A 162 6.81 -11.55 -28.68
CA ILE A 162 7.68 -12.24 -27.75
C ILE A 162 7.39 -13.73 -27.83
N THR A 163 8.31 -14.49 -28.42
CA THR A 163 8.25 -15.96 -28.43
C THR A 163 8.64 -16.47 -27.05
N ILE A 164 7.79 -17.30 -26.45
CA ILE A 164 8.00 -17.84 -25.11
C ILE A 164 8.75 -19.17 -25.24
N PRO A 165 9.94 -19.32 -24.61
CA PRO A 165 10.72 -20.55 -24.71
C PRO A 165 9.95 -21.77 -24.19
N SER A 166 10.05 -22.92 -24.88
CA SER A 166 9.33 -24.14 -24.48
C SER A 166 9.69 -24.63 -23.08
N ASN A 167 10.94 -24.46 -22.64
CA ASN A 167 11.36 -24.80 -21.26
C ASN A 167 10.75 -23.89 -20.18
N ILE A 168 10.18 -22.74 -20.57
CA ILE A 168 9.44 -21.83 -19.69
C ILE A 168 7.94 -22.10 -19.80
N ALA A 169 7.44 -22.33 -21.02
CA ALA A 169 6.03 -22.58 -21.28
C ALA A 169 5.58 -23.96 -20.76
N ASP A 170 6.42 -24.97 -20.90
CA ASP A 170 6.14 -26.37 -20.56
C ASP A 170 6.84 -26.75 -19.23
N ASN A 171 6.28 -27.71 -18.47
CA ASN A 171 7.02 -28.32 -17.34
C ASN A 171 8.17 -29.20 -17.82
N LYS A 172 8.87 -29.78 -16.84
CA LYS A 172 9.79 -30.92 -16.96
C LYS A 172 9.26 -32.11 -17.78
N ASN A 173 7.94 -32.29 -17.88
CA ASN A 173 7.31 -33.37 -18.65
C ASN A 173 6.92 -32.95 -20.08
N GLY A 174 7.30 -31.74 -20.52
CA GLY A 174 7.00 -31.21 -21.85
C GLY A 174 5.53 -30.86 -22.09
N ARG A 175 4.73 -30.68 -21.02
CA ARG A 175 3.32 -30.30 -21.10
C ARG A 175 3.14 -28.86 -20.59
N GLY A 176 2.54 -28.00 -21.40
CA GLY A 176 2.22 -26.63 -21.01
C GLY A 176 1.22 -25.96 -21.94
N LEU A 177 0.43 -25.04 -21.38
CA LEU A 177 -0.47 -24.19 -22.13
C LEU A 177 -0.65 -22.83 -21.44
N LEU A 178 0.14 -21.84 -21.88
CA LEU A 178 0.03 -20.47 -21.39
C LEU A 178 -1.15 -19.79 -22.06
N ALA A 179 -2.17 -19.37 -21.29
CA ALA A 179 -3.44 -18.94 -21.91
C ALA A 179 -4.03 -17.65 -21.33
N THR A 180 -3.58 -17.17 -20.16
CA THR A 180 -4.14 -15.97 -19.53
C THR A 180 -3.08 -14.88 -19.35
N PRO A 181 -3.05 -13.84 -20.20
CA PRO A 181 -2.17 -12.71 -20.00
C PRO A 181 -2.80 -11.69 -19.04
N LEU A 182 -1.96 -11.10 -18.20
CA LEU A 182 -2.25 -9.86 -17.49
C LEU A 182 -1.07 -8.91 -17.66
N ALA A 183 -1.34 -7.75 -18.26
CA ALA A 183 -0.35 -6.70 -18.40
C ALA A 183 -0.43 -5.70 -17.23
N TYR A 184 0.71 -5.49 -16.57
CA TYR A 184 0.89 -4.45 -15.56
C TYR A 184 1.88 -3.40 -16.06
N ILE A 185 1.43 -2.14 -16.07
CA ILE A 185 2.19 -1.01 -16.59
C ILE A 185 2.07 0.13 -15.60
N ARG A 186 3.21 0.56 -15.05
CA ARG A 186 3.27 1.65 -14.06
C ARG A 186 3.15 3.03 -14.72
N ASP A 187 3.74 3.19 -15.89
CA ASP A 187 3.76 4.41 -16.67
C ASP A 187 3.43 4.05 -18.12
N CYS A 188 2.28 4.50 -18.62
CA CYS A 188 1.83 4.22 -19.98
C CYS A 188 2.76 4.80 -21.06
N ARG A 189 3.68 5.72 -20.71
CA ARG A 189 4.71 6.23 -21.62
C ARG A 189 5.85 5.23 -21.85
N ARG A 190 5.98 4.21 -21.00
CA ARG A 190 7.05 3.18 -21.05
C ARG A 190 6.45 1.78 -21.12
N ILE A 191 5.76 1.50 -22.23
CA ILE A 191 5.11 0.19 -22.48
C ILE A 191 6.12 -0.97 -22.45
N ASP A 192 7.37 -0.69 -22.82
CA ASP A 192 8.49 -1.64 -22.82
C ASP A 192 8.88 -2.11 -21.41
N ASN A 193 8.51 -1.37 -20.37
CA ASN A 193 8.69 -1.74 -18.97
C ASN A 193 7.48 -2.48 -18.38
N ALA A 194 6.56 -2.96 -19.23
CA ALA A 194 5.44 -3.77 -18.78
C ALA A 194 5.93 -5.05 -18.09
N THR A 195 5.23 -5.45 -17.03
CA THR A 195 5.36 -6.79 -16.44
C THR A 195 4.13 -7.60 -16.82
N ILE A 196 4.34 -8.76 -17.43
CA ILE A 196 3.26 -9.60 -17.95
C ILE A 196 3.24 -10.91 -17.17
N TYR A 197 2.07 -11.23 -16.65
CA TYR A 197 1.80 -12.45 -15.88
C TYR A 197 0.97 -13.37 -16.76
N MET A 198 1.44 -14.61 -16.93
CA MET A 198 0.90 -15.58 -17.86
C MET A 198 0.66 -16.89 -17.13
N SER A 199 -0.60 -17.29 -16.96
CA SER A 199 -0.88 -18.56 -16.28
C SER A 199 -0.86 -19.75 -17.24
N ASN A 200 -0.38 -20.88 -16.72
CA ASN A 200 -0.39 -22.16 -17.39
C ASN A 200 -1.60 -22.98 -16.93
N VAL A 201 -2.52 -23.28 -17.86
CA VAL A 201 -3.81 -23.90 -17.52
C VAL A 201 -3.79 -25.43 -17.51
N VAL A 202 -2.76 -26.08 -18.05
CA VAL A 202 -2.60 -27.55 -18.05
C VAL A 202 -1.73 -28.03 -16.89
N ASP A 203 -0.80 -27.18 -16.45
CA ASP A 203 0.30 -27.60 -15.59
C ASP A 203 0.56 -26.65 -14.40
N PHE A 204 -0.45 -25.84 -14.06
CA PHE A 204 -0.59 -25.20 -12.75
C PHE A 204 0.62 -24.33 -12.34
N GLY A 205 1.06 -23.47 -13.25
CA GLY A 205 2.20 -22.56 -13.04
C GLY A 205 1.89 -21.13 -13.46
N LEU A 206 2.72 -20.20 -13.00
CA LEU A 206 2.67 -18.79 -13.35
C LEU A 206 3.99 -18.37 -13.99
N VAL A 207 3.95 -17.88 -15.22
CA VAL A 207 5.09 -17.30 -15.90
C VAL A 207 5.02 -15.77 -15.80
N ILE A 208 6.12 -15.15 -15.40
CA ILE A 208 6.30 -13.71 -15.35
C ILE A 208 7.30 -13.33 -16.42
N TYR A 209 6.98 -12.30 -17.20
CA TYR A 209 7.86 -11.73 -18.20
C TYR A 209 8.00 -10.22 -17.99
N ASN A 210 9.23 -9.73 -18.06
CA ASN A 210 9.53 -8.32 -18.23
C ASN A 210 10.74 -8.21 -19.14
N LYS A 211 10.76 -7.20 -20.02
CA LYS A 211 11.82 -7.02 -21.01
C LYS A 211 13.23 -7.00 -20.41
N TYR A 212 13.38 -6.42 -19.22
CA TYR A 212 14.69 -6.26 -18.56
C TYR A 212 15.07 -7.46 -17.69
N SER A 213 14.11 -8.15 -17.06
CA SER A 213 14.38 -9.31 -16.20
C SER A 213 14.22 -10.67 -16.89
N GLY A 214 13.73 -10.70 -18.13
CA GLY A 214 13.44 -11.93 -18.86
C GLY A 214 12.23 -12.70 -18.33
N PHE A 215 12.28 -14.02 -18.46
CA PHE A 215 11.22 -14.93 -18.04
C PHE A 215 11.51 -15.58 -16.70
N CYS A 216 10.43 -15.84 -15.95
CA CYS A 216 10.48 -16.52 -14.67
C CYS A 216 9.23 -17.38 -14.52
N ARG A 217 9.39 -18.63 -14.04
CA ARG A 217 8.28 -19.56 -13.80
C ARG A 217 8.16 -19.88 -12.32
N ILE A 218 6.95 -19.77 -11.79
CA ILE A 218 6.58 -20.06 -10.41
C ILE A 218 5.60 -21.24 -10.42
N GLU A 219 5.83 -22.20 -9.54
CA GLU A 219 4.99 -23.39 -9.36
C GLU A 219 4.64 -23.53 -7.88
N SER A 220 3.42 -23.98 -7.60
CA SER A 220 2.92 -24.22 -6.24
C SER A 220 1.79 -25.24 -6.27
N ASP A 221 1.68 -26.09 -5.24
CA ASP A 221 0.56 -27.01 -5.10
C ASP A 221 -0.78 -26.27 -4.99
N PHE A 222 -0.79 -25.02 -4.51
CA PHE A 222 -1.99 -24.20 -4.43
C PHE A 222 -2.55 -23.75 -5.79
N MET A 223 -1.77 -23.89 -6.87
CA MET A 223 -2.25 -23.61 -8.22
C MET A 223 -3.02 -24.80 -8.84
N LYS A 224 -3.01 -25.96 -8.18
CA LYS A 224 -3.67 -27.18 -8.66
C LYS A 224 -5.20 -27.13 -8.49
N PRO A 225 -5.97 -27.83 -9.34
CA PRO A 225 -7.39 -28.07 -9.14
C PRO A 225 -7.65 -28.73 -7.79
N THR A 226 -8.78 -28.43 -7.17
CA THR A 226 -9.27 -29.18 -6.00
C THR A 226 -10.71 -29.68 -6.18
N HIS A 227 -11.48 -29.07 -7.08
CA HIS A 227 -12.91 -29.34 -7.29
C HIS A 227 -13.27 -29.34 -8.79
N PRO A 228 -12.83 -30.35 -9.57
CA PRO A 228 -13.01 -30.40 -11.03
C PRO A 228 -14.45 -30.65 -11.49
N ASN A 229 -15.33 -31.13 -10.62
CA ASN A 229 -16.75 -31.35 -10.94
C ASN A 229 -17.55 -30.07 -10.75
N PHE A 230 -18.12 -29.54 -11.82
CA PHE A 230 -19.03 -28.40 -11.80
C PHE A 230 -20.48 -28.88 -11.91
N THR A 231 -21.40 -28.21 -11.21
CA THR A 231 -22.83 -28.41 -11.36
C THR A 231 -23.51 -27.05 -11.48
N ILE A 232 -24.21 -26.83 -12.59
CA ILE A 232 -24.93 -25.58 -12.89
C ILE A 232 -26.31 -25.97 -13.40
N GLU A 233 -27.38 -25.48 -12.77
CA GLU A 233 -28.77 -25.83 -13.12
C GLU A 233 -29.03 -27.35 -13.20
N ASN A 234 -28.46 -28.14 -12.28
CA ASN A 234 -28.52 -29.61 -12.25
C ASN A 234 -27.82 -30.33 -13.41
N GLU A 235 -27.12 -29.62 -14.29
CA GLU A 235 -26.23 -30.21 -15.28
C GLU A 235 -24.81 -30.24 -14.73
N SER A 236 -24.23 -31.43 -14.63
CA SER A 236 -22.86 -31.62 -14.17
C SER A 236 -21.91 -31.83 -15.34
N PHE A 237 -20.71 -31.28 -15.24
CA PHE A 237 -19.61 -31.54 -16.18
C PHE A 237 -18.27 -31.58 -15.46
N TYR A 238 -17.33 -32.31 -16.05
CA TYR A 238 -15.97 -32.47 -15.53
C TYR A 238 -15.00 -31.50 -16.19
N LEU A 239 -14.24 -30.76 -15.38
CA LEU A 239 -13.22 -29.84 -15.84
C LEU A 239 -11.98 -29.87 -14.94
N GLU A 240 -11.21 -30.94 -15.09
CA GLU A 240 -9.83 -31.04 -14.58
C GLU A 240 -8.83 -30.53 -15.63
N ASP A 241 -9.06 -30.88 -16.90
CA ASP A 241 -8.30 -30.47 -18.08
C ASP A 241 -9.04 -29.36 -18.84
N GLY A 242 -8.47 -28.14 -18.83
CA GLY A 242 -8.80 -27.12 -19.81
C GLY A 242 -9.38 -25.78 -19.30
N ILE A 243 -8.83 -24.71 -19.90
CA ILE A 243 -9.53 -23.49 -20.35
C ILE A 243 -9.67 -22.28 -19.40
N ALA A 244 -9.56 -22.30 -18.07
CA ALA A 244 -9.69 -21.00 -17.34
C ALA A 244 -9.02 -20.82 -15.96
N LYS A 245 -7.89 -21.48 -15.68
CA LYS A 245 -7.19 -21.32 -14.39
C LYS A 245 -6.08 -20.28 -14.44
N ALA A 246 -6.51 -19.03 -14.41
CA ALA A 246 -6.08 -17.99 -13.48
C ALA A 246 -6.50 -16.66 -14.10
N SER A 247 -7.40 -15.96 -13.44
CA SER A 247 -7.17 -14.53 -13.31
C SER A 247 -6.01 -14.38 -12.33
N THR A 248 -4.78 -14.38 -12.84
CA THR A 248 -3.84 -13.44 -12.25
C THR A 248 -4.36 -12.08 -12.67
N GLN A 249 -5.06 -11.40 -11.76
CA GLN A 249 -5.18 -9.97 -11.83
C GLN A 249 -4.41 -9.41 -10.64
N ILE A 250 -3.41 -8.59 -10.95
CA ILE A 250 -2.66 -7.82 -9.96
C ILE A 250 -3.52 -6.66 -9.56
N PHE A 251 -3.63 -6.46 -8.26
CA PHE A 251 -4.28 -5.27 -7.76
C PHE A 251 -3.36 -4.48 -6.87
N LYS A 252 -3.56 -3.17 -6.99
CA LYS A 252 -2.96 -2.16 -6.14
C LYS A 252 -4.02 -1.82 -5.11
N THR A 253 -3.85 -2.32 -3.89
CA THR A 253 -4.47 -1.61 -2.79
C THR A 253 -3.67 -0.33 -2.57
N ASN A 254 -4.37 0.79 -2.37
CA ASN A 254 -3.73 2.06 -2.09
C ASN A 254 -3.44 2.15 -0.57
N TYR A 255 -2.71 1.17 -0.05
CA TYR A 255 -2.05 1.26 1.25
C TYR A 255 -0.55 1.05 1.00
N PHE A 256 0.25 2.09 1.26
CA PHE A 256 1.72 2.13 1.05
C PHE A 256 2.23 1.79 -0.38
N ASN A 257 1.38 1.78 -1.41
CA ASN A 257 1.74 1.36 -2.78
C ASN A 257 2.33 -0.08 -2.84
N CYS A 258 1.81 -1.02 -2.04
CA CYS A 258 2.21 -2.42 -2.07
C CYS A 258 1.51 -3.18 -3.20
N TYR A 259 2.24 -4.04 -3.92
CA TYR A 259 1.69 -4.83 -5.03
C TYR A 259 1.41 -6.25 -4.57
N ILE A 260 0.15 -6.67 -4.68
CA ILE A 260 -0.28 -8.01 -4.28
C ILE A 260 -0.95 -8.65 -5.49
N LEU A 261 -0.51 -9.85 -5.82
CA LEU A 261 -1.10 -10.65 -6.88
C LEU A 261 -2.14 -11.59 -6.26
N PHE A 262 -3.39 -11.49 -6.69
CA PHE A 262 -4.42 -12.47 -6.35
C PHE A 262 -4.56 -13.48 -7.48
N TYR A 263 -4.77 -14.75 -7.13
CA TYR A 263 -4.97 -15.82 -8.09
C TYR A 263 -5.91 -16.89 -7.52
N ALA A 264 -6.61 -17.60 -8.40
CA ALA A 264 -7.45 -18.72 -8.04
C ALA A 264 -7.45 -19.78 -9.15
N PRO A 265 -7.41 -21.09 -8.80
CA PRO A 265 -7.73 -22.14 -9.75
C PRO A 265 -9.25 -22.17 -10.01
N LEU A 266 -9.68 -22.12 -11.29
CA LEU A 266 -11.09 -22.16 -11.73
C LEU A 266 -11.91 -23.30 -11.13
N ALA A 267 -11.30 -24.48 -11.02
CA ALA A 267 -11.93 -25.65 -10.41
C ALA A 267 -11.36 -25.84 -9.00
N GLY A 268 -11.43 -24.74 -8.25
CA GLY A 268 -11.05 -24.67 -6.87
C GLY A 268 -11.93 -23.64 -6.18
N ASN A 269 -12.08 -23.84 -4.89
CA ASN A 269 -12.90 -23.00 -4.02
C ASN A 269 -12.02 -22.05 -3.22
N ARG A 270 -10.86 -21.63 -3.74
CA ARG A 270 -9.92 -20.78 -2.99
C ARG A 270 -9.40 -19.63 -3.84
N ILE A 271 -9.41 -18.44 -3.26
CA ILE A 271 -8.65 -17.29 -3.76
C ILE A 271 -7.42 -17.14 -2.88
N LEU A 272 -6.26 -16.99 -3.50
CA LEU A 272 -4.95 -16.94 -2.87
C LEU A 272 -4.30 -15.58 -3.17
N LYS A 273 -3.46 -15.10 -2.25
CA LYS A 273 -2.66 -13.88 -2.44
C LYS A 273 -1.17 -14.22 -2.45
N MET A 274 -0.41 -13.53 -3.30
CA MET A 274 1.05 -13.63 -3.38
C MET A 274 1.66 -12.23 -3.28
N ASN A 275 2.64 -12.08 -2.39
CA ASN A 275 3.29 -10.80 -2.15
C ASN A 275 4.35 -10.49 -3.24
N LYS A 276 4.75 -9.22 -3.32
CA LYS A 276 5.77 -8.75 -4.28
C LYS A 276 7.15 -9.38 -4.09
N HIS A 277 7.53 -9.73 -2.87
CA HIS A 277 8.85 -10.29 -2.57
C HIS A 277 9.01 -11.70 -3.15
N THR A 278 7.97 -12.53 -3.04
CA THR A 278 7.90 -13.86 -3.66
C THR A 278 7.96 -13.74 -5.20
N LEU A 279 7.25 -12.76 -5.78
CA LEU A 279 7.31 -12.50 -7.23
C LEU A 279 8.69 -12.05 -7.72
N ARG A 280 9.48 -11.37 -6.88
CA ARG A 280 10.83 -10.91 -7.21
C ARG A 280 11.89 -12.00 -7.12
N LYS A 281 11.75 -12.94 -6.19
CA LYS A 281 12.75 -13.99 -5.95
C LYS A 281 12.71 -15.12 -6.99
N CYS A 282 11.63 -15.25 -7.77
CA CYS A 282 11.50 -16.29 -8.78
C CYS A 282 11.82 -17.71 -8.26
N SER A 283 11.52 -17.93 -6.98
CA SER A 283 11.76 -19.18 -6.27
C SER A 283 10.48 -20.02 -6.20
N LYS A 284 10.62 -21.34 -6.04
CA LYS A 284 9.49 -22.23 -5.71
C LYS A 284 8.81 -21.73 -4.43
N LEU A 285 7.48 -21.57 -4.44
CA LEU A 285 6.74 -21.25 -3.21
C LEU A 285 6.81 -22.44 -2.25
N SER A 286 7.02 -22.16 -0.96
CA SER A 286 6.76 -23.14 0.08
C SER A 286 5.24 -23.22 0.32
N ASN A 287 4.73 -24.42 0.62
CA ASN A 287 3.29 -24.64 0.87
C ASN A 287 2.77 -23.94 2.14
N SER A 288 3.62 -23.29 2.94
CA SER A 288 3.24 -22.60 4.18
C SER A 288 2.98 -21.09 4.02
N GLU A 289 3.36 -20.47 2.90
CA GLU A 289 3.42 -19.00 2.76
C GLU A 289 2.17 -18.36 2.09
N ALA A 290 1.10 -19.11 1.83
CA ALA A 290 -0.06 -18.60 1.11
C ALA A 290 -1.30 -18.41 2.01
N ASN A 291 -1.63 -17.15 2.26
CA ASN A 291 -2.91 -16.75 2.82
C ASN A 291 -4.08 -17.07 1.87
N LYS A 292 -5.17 -17.63 2.40
CA LYS A 292 -6.28 -18.23 1.62
C LYS A 292 -7.66 -17.72 2.03
N LEU A 293 -8.50 -17.41 1.04
CA LEU A 293 -9.94 -17.26 1.19
C LEU A 293 -10.62 -18.52 0.65
N THR A 294 -11.43 -19.21 1.46
CA THR A 294 -12.15 -20.42 1.03
C THR A 294 -13.60 -20.09 0.73
N LEU A 295 -14.01 -20.27 -0.52
CA LEU A 295 -15.35 -20.00 -1.00
C LEU A 295 -16.29 -21.19 -0.79
N SER A 296 -17.59 -20.94 -0.78
CA SER A 296 -18.63 -21.98 -0.74
C SER A 296 -18.69 -22.82 -2.03
N GLY A 297 -18.13 -22.32 -3.13
CA GLY A 297 -18.11 -22.99 -4.43
C GLY A 297 -16.92 -22.60 -5.30
N GLN A 298 -16.86 -23.15 -6.51
CA GLN A 298 -15.81 -22.83 -7.48
C GLN A 298 -15.91 -21.38 -7.96
N THR A 299 -14.74 -20.75 -8.10
CA THR A 299 -14.66 -19.37 -8.60
C THR A 299 -14.23 -19.29 -10.05
N GLY A 300 -14.75 -18.29 -10.76
CA GLY A 300 -14.40 -17.98 -12.14
C GLY A 300 -13.27 -16.94 -12.25
N PRO A 301 -13.30 -16.06 -13.26
CA PRO A 301 -12.36 -14.95 -13.34
C PRO A 301 -12.57 -13.94 -12.20
N ILE A 302 -11.46 -13.35 -11.75
CA ILE A 302 -11.39 -12.29 -10.74
C ILE A 302 -11.02 -10.97 -11.43
N ALA A 303 -11.65 -9.87 -11.01
CA ALA A 303 -11.31 -8.50 -11.36
C ALA A 303 -11.17 -7.62 -10.11
N SER A 304 -10.74 -6.36 -10.21
CA SER A 304 -10.76 -5.45 -9.05
C SER A 304 -10.75 -3.99 -9.43
N GLN A 305 -11.11 -3.20 -8.43
CA GLN A 305 -10.98 -1.75 -8.43
C GLN A 305 -10.47 -1.25 -7.08
N GLY A 306 -9.23 -0.74 -7.05
CA GLY A 306 -8.63 -0.21 -5.82
C GLY A 306 -8.40 -1.33 -4.81
N ASN A 307 -9.04 -1.24 -3.65
CA ASN A 307 -8.94 -2.24 -2.59
C ASN A 307 -9.99 -3.37 -2.72
N VAL A 308 -10.89 -3.32 -3.70
CA VAL A 308 -12.02 -4.25 -3.79
C VAL A 308 -11.83 -5.21 -4.93
N ILE A 309 -11.79 -6.51 -4.64
CA ILE A 309 -11.82 -7.58 -5.65
C ILE A 309 -13.25 -7.98 -5.99
N PHE A 310 -13.47 -8.39 -7.23
CA PHE A 310 -14.70 -8.95 -7.76
C PHE A 310 -14.42 -10.36 -8.26
N PHE A 311 -15.27 -11.32 -7.94
CA PHE A 311 -15.09 -12.71 -8.34
C PHE A 311 -16.43 -13.40 -8.46
N SER A 312 -16.51 -14.44 -9.28
CA SER A 312 -17.75 -15.23 -9.39
C SER A 312 -17.79 -16.39 -8.41
N ASN A 313 -18.99 -16.84 -8.09
CA ASN A 313 -19.28 -18.15 -7.53
C ASN A 313 -20.16 -18.90 -8.54
N ILE A 314 -19.55 -19.86 -9.23
CA ILE A 314 -20.16 -20.53 -10.40
C ILE A 314 -21.36 -21.39 -9.97
N PRO A 315 -21.28 -22.28 -8.97
CA PRO A 315 -22.44 -23.05 -8.51
C PRO A 315 -23.63 -22.19 -8.07
N GLU A 316 -23.36 -21.03 -7.47
CA GLU A 316 -24.41 -20.12 -6.98
C GLU A 316 -24.89 -19.13 -8.05
N THR A 317 -24.31 -19.14 -9.25
CA THR A 317 -24.61 -18.22 -10.36
C THR A 317 -24.56 -16.74 -9.94
N SER A 318 -23.52 -16.37 -9.20
CA SER A 318 -23.37 -15.05 -8.59
C SER A 318 -22.01 -14.41 -8.83
N ILE A 319 -21.97 -13.08 -8.74
CA ILE A 319 -20.77 -12.26 -8.63
C ILE A 319 -20.74 -11.67 -7.23
N LEU A 320 -19.57 -11.79 -6.60
CA LEU A 320 -19.28 -11.27 -5.29
C LEU A 320 -18.19 -10.21 -5.37
N CYS A 321 -18.06 -9.43 -4.30
CA CYS A 321 -16.93 -8.57 -4.05
C CYS A 321 -16.33 -8.85 -2.66
N ALA A 322 -15.09 -8.44 -2.43
CA ALA A 322 -14.50 -8.37 -1.09
C ALA A 322 -13.50 -7.21 -1.00
N ASP A 323 -13.52 -6.50 0.14
CA ASP A 323 -12.49 -5.52 0.47
C ASP A 323 -11.23 -6.22 0.99
N THR A 324 -10.13 -6.05 0.27
CA THR A 324 -8.84 -6.68 0.57
C THR A 324 -8.07 -6.01 1.72
N THR A 325 -8.56 -4.89 2.27
CA THR A 325 -8.03 -4.30 3.51
C THR A 325 -8.54 -5.00 4.77
N LYS A 326 -9.71 -5.65 4.68
CA LYS A 326 -10.30 -6.42 5.77
C LYS A 326 -9.70 -7.82 5.80
N LYS A 327 -9.91 -8.52 6.92
CA LYS A 327 -9.50 -9.93 7.06
C LYS A 327 -10.03 -10.73 5.86
N PHE A 328 -9.16 -11.48 5.19
CA PHE A 328 -9.48 -12.19 3.95
C PHE A 328 -10.29 -13.47 4.26
N ASP A 329 -11.54 -13.28 4.67
CA ASP A 329 -12.47 -14.28 5.20
C ASP A 329 -13.81 -14.28 4.43
N PRO A 330 -14.50 -15.43 4.25
CA PRO A 330 -15.75 -15.49 3.48
C PRO A 330 -16.87 -14.60 4.04
N SER A 331 -16.88 -14.37 5.36
CA SER A 331 -17.84 -13.46 6.02
C SER A 331 -17.71 -12.00 5.58
N ASN A 332 -16.57 -11.62 4.99
CA ASN A 332 -16.30 -10.27 4.49
C ASN A 332 -16.59 -10.12 2.99
N SER A 333 -17.16 -11.14 2.35
CA SER A 333 -17.60 -11.06 0.95
C SER A 333 -19.07 -10.68 0.83
N VAL A 334 -19.41 -9.94 -0.22
CA VAL A 334 -20.77 -9.46 -0.48
C VAL A 334 -21.20 -9.92 -1.87
N ILE A 335 -22.37 -10.56 -1.97
CA ILE A 335 -23.00 -10.88 -3.26
C ILE A 335 -23.49 -9.57 -3.88
N ILE A 336 -22.89 -9.17 -5.01
CA ILE A 336 -23.27 -7.95 -5.74
C ILE A 336 -24.28 -8.22 -6.83
N ALA A 337 -24.31 -9.44 -7.39
CA ALA A 337 -25.30 -9.84 -8.39
C ALA A 337 -25.51 -11.35 -8.36
N GLN A 338 -26.73 -11.82 -8.51
CA GLN A 338 -27.05 -13.25 -8.62
C GLN A 338 -28.17 -13.46 -9.64
N ASN A 339 -27.95 -14.34 -10.61
CA ASN A 339 -28.93 -14.63 -11.64
C ASN A 339 -28.67 -15.98 -12.33
N SER A 340 -29.51 -16.97 -12.06
CA SER A 340 -29.37 -18.34 -12.59
C SER A 340 -29.40 -18.42 -14.11
N LYS A 341 -30.09 -17.50 -14.80
CA LYS A 341 -30.17 -17.50 -16.27
C LYS A 341 -28.98 -16.81 -16.93
N LYS A 342 -28.51 -15.70 -16.35
CA LYS A 342 -27.48 -14.83 -16.96
C LYS A 342 -26.07 -15.22 -16.55
N LEU A 343 -25.87 -15.67 -15.31
CA LEU A 343 -24.55 -15.92 -14.71
C LEU A 343 -24.24 -17.42 -14.57
N GLN A 344 -24.64 -18.23 -15.55
CA GLN A 344 -24.41 -19.68 -15.53
C GLN A 344 -22.91 -20.00 -15.48
N PHE A 345 -22.13 -19.51 -16.46
CA PHE A 345 -20.68 -19.67 -16.44
C PHE A 345 -19.97 -18.36 -16.82
N PRO A 346 -19.64 -17.51 -15.83
CA PRO A 346 -18.80 -16.33 -16.05
C PRO A 346 -17.37 -16.76 -16.44
N SER A 347 -16.97 -16.50 -17.68
CA SER A 347 -15.68 -16.92 -18.24
C SER A 347 -14.68 -15.77 -18.39
N GLY A 348 -15.15 -14.52 -18.48
CA GLY A 348 -14.35 -13.28 -18.47
C GLY A 348 -14.92 -12.22 -17.52
N LEU A 349 -14.04 -11.48 -16.84
CA LEU A 349 -14.41 -10.42 -15.90
C LEU A 349 -13.37 -9.29 -15.93
N LYS A 350 -13.78 -8.06 -16.25
CA LYS A 350 -12.89 -6.90 -16.37
C LYS A 350 -13.48 -5.66 -15.71
N VAL A 351 -12.63 -4.84 -15.11
CA VAL A 351 -13.01 -3.48 -14.68
C VAL A 351 -12.48 -2.47 -15.70
N ILE A 352 -13.39 -1.72 -16.30
CA ILE A 352 -13.10 -0.65 -17.25
C ILE A 352 -13.21 0.69 -16.52
N LYS A 353 -12.18 1.54 -16.63
CA LYS A 353 -12.15 2.89 -16.05
C LYS A 353 -12.23 3.91 -17.17
N TYR A 354 -13.03 4.97 -16.97
CA TYR A 354 -13.03 6.11 -17.88
C TYR A 354 -11.98 7.12 -17.41
N GLU A 355 -10.98 7.43 -18.24
CA GLU A 355 -10.12 8.58 -18.00
C GLU A 355 -10.93 9.85 -18.29
N GLU A 356 -10.95 10.80 -17.35
CA GLU A 356 -11.76 12.02 -17.42
C GLU A 356 -11.34 12.91 -18.61
N ARG A 357 -11.95 12.68 -19.78
CA ARG A 357 -12.02 13.70 -20.83
C ARG A 357 -13.10 14.71 -20.46
N LYS A 358 -12.74 15.78 -19.73
CA LYS A 358 -13.40 17.11 -19.60
C LYS A 358 -14.92 17.22 -19.93
N VAL A 359 -15.76 16.27 -19.52
CA VAL A 359 -17.22 16.36 -19.70
C VAL A 359 -17.89 15.99 -18.39
N ARG A 360 -18.70 16.92 -17.86
CA ARG A 360 -19.45 16.85 -16.60
C ARG A 360 -20.54 15.75 -16.58
N LYS A 361 -20.17 14.48 -16.75
CA LYS A 361 -21.06 13.34 -16.42
C LYS A 361 -20.30 12.26 -15.64
N HIS A 362 -20.76 12.04 -14.41
CA HIS A 362 -20.25 11.06 -13.45
C HIS A 362 -20.33 9.61 -13.97
N LYS A 363 -19.26 9.10 -14.58
CA LYS A 363 -19.07 7.65 -14.80
C LYS A 363 -17.66 7.26 -14.35
N GLU A 364 -17.55 6.68 -13.16
CA GLU A 364 -16.25 6.25 -12.60
C GLU A 364 -15.70 4.95 -13.21
N GLY A 365 -16.56 4.14 -13.86
CA GLY A 365 -16.16 2.89 -14.50
C GLY A 365 -17.30 1.88 -14.57
N LYS A 366 -17.01 0.69 -15.08
CA LYS A 366 -17.95 -0.44 -15.19
C LYS A 366 -17.23 -1.78 -15.04
N VAL A 367 -17.96 -2.80 -14.60
CA VAL A 367 -17.50 -4.19 -14.63
C VAL A 367 -18.15 -4.89 -15.81
N LEU A 368 -17.34 -5.43 -16.71
CA LEU A 368 -17.79 -6.26 -17.83
C LEU A 368 -17.66 -7.73 -17.49
N ILE A 369 -18.68 -8.50 -17.83
CA ILE A 369 -18.76 -9.94 -17.57
C ILE A 369 -19.07 -10.66 -18.88
N ALA A 370 -18.16 -11.52 -19.35
CA ALA A 370 -18.45 -12.49 -20.39
C ALA A 370 -18.99 -13.76 -19.73
N THR A 371 -20.13 -14.24 -20.19
CA THR A 371 -20.81 -15.40 -19.61
C THR A 371 -21.35 -16.30 -20.71
N ASN A 372 -21.23 -17.60 -20.52
CA ASN A 372 -21.66 -18.62 -21.46
C ASN A 372 -22.34 -19.81 -20.75
N ARG A 373 -22.65 -20.85 -21.51
CA ARG A 373 -23.30 -22.09 -21.05
C ARG A 373 -22.38 -23.29 -21.19
N LEU A 374 -21.22 -23.21 -20.54
CA LEU A 374 -20.17 -24.22 -20.68
C LEU A 374 -20.67 -25.63 -20.36
N GLN A 375 -21.51 -25.79 -19.33
CA GLN A 375 -22.11 -27.08 -18.98
C GLN A 375 -22.88 -27.71 -20.14
N ARG A 376 -23.63 -26.90 -20.91
CA ARG A 376 -24.41 -27.38 -22.06
C ARG A 376 -23.55 -27.74 -23.26
N ILE A 377 -22.46 -26.99 -23.44
CA ILE A 377 -21.48 -27.25 -24.49
C ILE A 377 -20.78 -28.58 -24.23
N PHE A 378 -20.33 -28.83 -23.01
CA PHE A 378 -19.69 -30.10 -22.64
C PHE A 378 -20.65 -31.30 -22.73
N ASN A 379 -21.93 -31.08 -22.43
CA ASN A 379 -22.97 -32.10 -22.54
C ASN A 379 -23.54 -32.26 -23.97
N ASN A 380 -23.01 -31.52 -24.95
CA ASN A 380 -23.48 -31.51 -26.35
C ASN A 380 -25.00 -31.26 -26.50
N ASN A 381 -25.60 -30.43 -25.64
CA ASN A 381 -27.05 -30.15 -25.62
C ASN A 381 -27.36 -28.65 -25.82
N LEU A 382 -26.43 -27.88 -26.38
CA LEU A 382 -26.58 -26.45 -26.65
C LEU A 382 -27.72 -26.18 -27.66
N ASN A 383 -28.73 -25.40 -27.27
CA ASN A 383 -29.85 -25.04 -28.13
C ASN A 383 -29.63 -23.67 -28.80
N LEU A 384 -29.48 -23.65 -30.13
CA LEU A 384 -29.20 -22.43 -30.88
C LEU A 384 -30.42 -21.49 -31.06
N ASN A 385 -31.60 -21.86 -30.55
CA ASN A 385 -32.80 -21.01 -30.60
C ASN A 385 -32.92 -20.06 -29.39
N GLU A 386 -32.14 -20.30 -28.33
CA GLU A 386 -32.09 -19.50 -27.11
C GLU A 386 -30.76 -18.73 -26.97
N THR A 387 -30.72 -17.73 -26.10
CA THR A 387 -29.50 -16.95 -25.83
C THR A 387 -28.52 -17.76 -24.97
N ASN A 388 -27.35 -18.04 -25.54
CA ASN A 388 -26.30 -18.87 -24.96
C ASN A 388 -25.07 -18.07 -24.48
N PHE A 389 -24.81 -16.91 -25.07
CA PHE A 389 -23.66 -16.07 -24.72
C PHE A 389 -24.11 -14.65 -24.40
N ARG A 390 -23.50 -14.02 -23.39
CA ARG A 390 -23.78 -12.63 -23.04
C ARG A 390 -22.52 -11.88 -22.66
N ILE A 391 -22.57 -10.57 -22.90
CA ILE A 391 -21.71 -9.59 -22.22
C ILE A 391 -22.61 -8.74 -21.35
N LEU A 392 -22.39 -8.83 -20.04
CA LEU A 392 -23.13 -8.09 -19.02
C LEU A 392 -22.31 -6.92 -18.52
N GLU A 393 -23.01 -5.90 -18.04
CA GLU A 393 -22.42 -4.71 -17.43
C GLU A 393 -22.98 -4.51 -16.01
N LEU A 394 -22.09 -4.17 -15.07
CA LEU A 394 -22.42 -3.62 -13.76
C LEU A 394 -21.79 -2.24 -13.63
N ASP A 395 -22.58 -1.27 -13.20
CA ASP A 395 -22.11 0.08 -12.92
C ASP A 395 -21.37 0.11 -11.58
N VAL A 396 -20.10 0.53 -11.59
CA VAL A 396 -19.27 0.62 -10.39
C VAL A 396 -19.87 1.57 -9.36
N MET A 397 -20.54 2.66 -9.78
CA MET A 397 -21.20 3.59 -8.85
C MET A 397 -22.28 2.90 -8.03
N LYS A 398 -23.08 2.04 -8.67
CA LYS A 398 -24.11 1.25 -7.97
C LYS A 398 -23.49 0.18 -7.07
N ILE A 399 -22.33 -0.37 -7.44
CA ILE A 399 -21.59 -1.29 -6.57
C ILE A 399 -21.05 -0.54 -5.34
N LYS A 400 -20.64 0.73 -5.47
CA LYS A 400 -20.21 1.55 -4.33
C LYS A 400 -21.29 1.80 -3.28
N GLU A 401 -22.57 1.72 -3.65
CA GLU A 401 -23.70 1.79 -2.70
C GLU A 401 -23.83 0.51 -1.86
N THR A 402 -23.15 -0.57 -2.25
CA THR A 402 -23.09 -1.81 -1.47
C THR A 402 -21.94 -1.77 -0.45
N LYS A 403 -21.94 -2.70 0.52
CA LYS A 403 -20.86 -2.87 1.51
C LYS A 403 -19.50 -3.30 0.92
N CYS A 404 -19.38 -3.38 -0.41
CA CYS A 404 -18.11 -3.63 -1.09
C CYS A 404 -17.07 -2.54 -0.85
N PHE A 405 -17.52 -1.28 -0.73
CA PHE A 405 -16.66 -0.10 -0.66
C PHE A 405 -16.94 0.70 0.62
N ASP A 406 -16.52 0.20 1.78
CA ASP A 406 -16.59 0.99 3.02
C ASP A 406 -15.44 2.04 3.04
N SER A 407 -15.61 3.18 2.36
CA SER A 407 -14.93 4.46 2.66
C SER A 407 -15.44 5.64 1.78
N TYR A 408 -16.40 6.37 2.36
CA TYR A 408 -16.94 7.71 2.12
C TYR A 408 -16.42 8.59 0.94
N TYR A 409 -17.34 8.91 0.00
CA TYR A 409 -17.25 10.04 -0.92
C TYR A 409 -18.59 10.81 -0.97
N HIS A 410 -18.63 12.07 -0.54
CA HIS A 410 -19.63 13.04 -1.02
C HIS A 410 -19.02 14.44 -1.16
N GLY A 411 -19.31 15.07 -2.29
CA GLY A 411 -18.63 16.26 -2.82
C GLY A 411 -19.21 17.62 -2.41
N HIS A 412 -18.46 18.66 -2.73
CA HIS A 412 -18.75 20.09 -2.48
C HIS A 412 -19.39 20.80 -3.69
N ASN A 413 -20.23 21.81 -3.41
CA ASN A 413 -20.80 22.79 -4.36
C ASN A 413 -19.95 24.08 -4.43
N GLU A 414 -19.90 24.71 -5.62
CA GLU A 414 -19.18 25.94 -5.97
C GLU A 414 -20.00 27.24 -5.71
N PHE A 415 -19.32 28.35 -5.39
CA PHE A 415 -19.80 29.72 -5.61
C PHE A 415 -18.67 30.66 -6.08
N LEU A 416 -19.02 31.57 -7.00
CA LEU A 416 -18.19 32.57 -7.69
C LEU A 416 -17.84 33.81 -6.82
N TYR A 417 -16.73 34.52 -7.10
CA TYR A 417 -16.68 35.92 -7.59
C TYR A 417 -15.26 36.54 -7.63
N VAL A 418 -14.93 37.14 -8.80
CA VAL A 418 -14.17 38.37 -9.18
C VAL A 418 -12.94 38.87 -8.38
N TYR A 419 -11.81 39.11 -9.08
CA TYR A 419 -10.63 39.88 -8.61
C TYR A 419 -10.16 40.94 -9.63
N SER A 420 -9.60 42.04 -9.11
CA SER A 420 -8.88 43.12 -9.80
C SER A 420 -7.37 43.04 -9.53
N SER A 421 -6.55 43.44 -10.51
CA SER A 421 -5.09 43.23 -10.62
C SER A 421 -4.24 44.47 -10.29
N ASN A 422 -2.97 44.28 -9.88
CA ASN A 422 -1.85 45.16 -10.27
C ASN A 422 -0.45 44.47 -10.20
N ASN A 423 0.36 44.83 -11.20
CA ASN A 423 1.74 44.49 -11.63
C ASN A 423 2.86 44.99 -10.67
N CYS A 424 4.19 44.77 -10.80
CA CYS A 424 5.18 43.92 -11.51
C CYS A 424 6.55 44.64 -11.31
N SER A 425 7.72 43.96 -11.36
CA SER A 425 9.01 44.43 -11.96
C SER A 425 10.23 43.62 -11.45
N LEU A 426 11.33 43.65 -12.22
CA LEU A 426 12.28 42.57 -12.54
C LEU A 426 13.72 43.13 -12.72
N LYS A 427 14.74 42.23 -12.73
CA LYS A 427 16.13 42.31 -13.29
C LYS A 427 17.28 42.76 -12.35
N MET A 428 18.56 42.35 -12.46
CA MET A 428 19.36 41.54 -13.42
C MET A 428 20.70 41.07 -12.78
N LYS A 429 21.45 40.18 -13.45
CA LYS A 429 22.72 39.52 -13.06
C LYS A 429 24.01 40.26 -13.52
N GLN A 430 25.15 39.96 -12.86
CA GLN A 430 26.47 39.45 -13.39
C GLN A 430 27.78 40.04 -12.75
N PRO A 431 28.95 39.33 -12.82
CA PRO A 431 29.96 39.16 -11.74
C PRO A 431 31.38 39.72 -12.05
N LEU A 432 32.37 39.52 -11.13
CA LEU A 432 33.75 38.98 -11.36
C LEU A 432 34.74 39.21 -10.17
N PHE A 433 35.52 38.15 -9.86
CA PHE A 433 36.94 38.01 -9.40
C PHE A 433 37.52 38.34 -7.99
N VAL A 434 37.83 37.24 -7.26
CA VAL A 434 39.09 36.77 -6.60
C VAL A 434 40.12 37.74 -6.00
N ILE A 435 40.45 37.57 -4.70
CA ILE A 435 41.83 37.49 -4.14
C ILE A 435 41.88 36.45 -3.00
N SER A 436 42.93 35.61 -3.04
CA SER A 436 43.27 34.54 -2.10
C SER A 436 44.14 35.05 -0.95
N ILE A 437 43.76 34.79 0.30
CA ILE A 437 44.66 34.87 1.48
C ILE A 437 44.50 33.57 2.28
N LEU A 438 45.62 32.87 2.43
CA LEU A 438 45.76 31.60 3.13
C LEU A 438 45.91 31.86 4.64
N THR A 439 44.82 31.70 5.39
CA THR A 439 44.87 31.49 6.84
C THR A 439 44.36 30.08 7.09
N THR A 440 45.17 29.21 7.68
CA THR A 440 44.71 27.94 8.25
C THR A 440 43.90 28.24 9.51
N VAL A 441 42.68 28.73 9.28
CA VAL A 441 41.57 28.54 10.20
C VAL A 441 41.23 27.06 10.08
N THR A 442 41.23 26.33 11.20
CA THR A 442 40.50 25.07 11.29
C THR A 442 39.05 25.41 10.97
N VAL A 443 38.67 25.29 9.69
CA VAL A 443 37.28 25.44 9.28
C VAL A 443 36.55 24.33 10.00
N SER A 444 35.76 24.70 11.01
CA SER A 444 34.78 23.81 11.61
C SER A 444 33.80 23.45 10.50
N PHE A 445 34.03 22.31 9.84
CA PHE A 445 33.07 21.70 8.93
C PHE A 445 31.91 21.20 9.78
N GLY A 446 30.88 22.03 9.91
CA GLY A 446 29.66 21.69 10.63
C GLY A 446 28.58 22.69 10.28
N VAL A 447 27.40 22.18 9.96
CA VAL A 447 26.22 23.02 9.75
C VAL A 447 25.91 23.71 11.09
N ASN A 448 25.56 25.00 11.05
CA ASN A 448 25.36 25.79 12.26
C ASN A 448 24.27 25.18 13.17
N LEU A 449 24.68 24.76 14.36
CA LEU A 449 23.81 24.22 15.41
C LEU A 449 23.35 25.35 16.33
N THR A 450 22.08 25.71 16.23
CA THR A 450 21.52 26.86 16.97
C THR A 450 20.76 26.40 18.22
N VAL A 451 21.03 27.01 19.37
CA VAL A 451 20.26 26.79 20.60
C VAL A 451 18.98 27.62 20.55
N VAL A 452 17.81 26.96 20.57
CA VAL A 452 16.50 27.60 20.59
C VAL A 452 16.08 27.90 22.03
N TYR A 453 16.17 26.90 22.89
CA TYR A 453 15.87 27.01 24.32
C TYR A 453 16.85 26.19 25.14
N ASN A 454 17.03 26.60 26.40
CA ASN A 454 17.83 25.86 27.35
C ASN A 454 17.23 25.94 28.75
N TRP A 455 17.56 24.93 29.56
CA TRP A 455 17.13 24.82 30.95
C TRP A 455 18.28 24.36 31.82
N LYS A 456 18.40 24.98 32.99
CA LYS A 456 19.14 24.44 34.12
C LYS A 456 18.35 23.33 34.81
N TYR A 457 17.06 23.61 35.06
CA TYR A 457 16.11 22.66 35.61
C TYR A 457 14.71 22.99 35.11
N VAL A 458 13.82 22.01 35.13
CA VAL A 458 12.44 22.16 34.67
C VAL A 458 11.59 22.81 35.77
N ASP A 459 10.80 23.81 35.39
CA ASP A 459 9.73 24.39 36.20
C ASP A 459 8.50 24.63 35.31
N PHE A 460 7.33 24.76 35.93
CA PHE A 460 6.04 24.70 35.25
C PHE A 460 5.30 26.04 35.34
N LEU A 461 4.33 26.23 34.43
CA LEU A 461 3.28 27.22 34.61
C LEU A 461 2.24 26.72 35.60
N TRP A 462 2.45 27.06 36.86
CA TRP A 462 1.52 26.76 37.95
C TRP A 462 0.28 27.66 37.89
N GLU A 463 -0.90 27.11 38.21
CA GLU A 463 -2.16 27.86 38.32
C GLU A 463 -2.11 28.91 39.44
N SER A 464 -1.32 28.64 40.48
CA SER A 464 -1.03 29.57 41.58
C SER A 464 0.25 29.17 42.30
N GLU A 465 0.90 30.11 43.00
CA GLU A 465 2.06 29.78 43.85
C GLU A 465 1.70 28.76 44.93
N LYS A 466 0.46 28.81 45.45
CA LYS A 466 -0.04 27.81 46.40
C LYS A 466 -0.04 26.39 45.83
N GLN A 467 -0.35 26.22 44.54
CA GLN A 467 -0.27 24.91 43.88
C GLN A 467 1.17 24.42 43.82
N ARG A 468 2.11 25.31 43.47
CA ARG A 468 3.54 25.04 43.42
C ARG A 468 4.09 24.63 44.79
N GLU A 469 3.83 25.42 45.82
CA GLU A 469 4.24 25.13 47.20
C GLU A 469 3.64 23.81 47.70
N ALA A 470 2.37 23.53 47.41
CA ALA A 470 1.74 22.27 47.77
C ALA A 470 2.42 21.07 47.08
N ALA A 471 2.77 21.20 45.80
CA ALA A 471 3.47 20.14 45.06
C ALA A 471 4.88 19.89 45.59
N ILE A 472 5.61 20.94 45.99
CA ILE A 472 6.92 20.83 46.63
C ILE A 472 6.80 20.15 48.00
N ASN A 473 5.88 20.64 48.85
CA ASN A 473 5.69 20.12 50.20
C ASN A 473 5.18 18.68 50.23
N SER A 474 4.55 18.22 49.14
CA SER A 474 4.07 16.84 48.99
C SER A 474 5.00 15.96 48.15
N ASP A 475 6.24 16.40 47.87
CA ASP A 475 7.23 15.70 47.03
C ASP A 475 6.72 15.31 45.62
N LYS A 476 5.67 15.99 45.13
CA LYS A 476 5.11 15.81 43.78
C LYS A 476 5.86 16.62 42.74
N TYR A 477 6.62 17.63 43.17
CA TYR A 477 7.54 18.36 42.34
C TYR A 477 8.92 18.43 42.98
N ASN A 478 9.89 17.79 42.32
CA ASN A 478 11.31 17.89 42.61
C ASN A 478 12.05 18.20 41.31
N PRO A 479 12.72 19.36 41.19
CA PRO A 479 13.42 19.74 39.97
C PRO A 479 14.58 18.79 39.61
N ASN A 480 15.15 18.05 40.57
CA ASN A 480 16.19 17.05 40.30
C ASN A 480 15.65 15.82 39.55
N SER A 481 14.37 15.51 39.70
CA SER A 481 13.73 14.35 39.05
C SER A 481 13.23 14.65 37.64
N CYS A 482 13.12 15.93 37.25
CA CYS A 482 12.49 16.33 36.00
C CYS A 482 13.49 16.31 34.85
N VAL A 483 13.39 15.32 33.96
CA VAL A 483 14.26 15.15 32.79
C VAL A 483 13.46 15.25 31.51
N LEU A 484 13.92 16.08 30.57
CA LEU A 484 13.29 16.21 29.25
C LEU A 484 13.78 15.13 28.27
N TYR A 485 12.86 14.51 27.53
CA TYR A 485 13.15 13.36 26.65
C TYR A 485 12.86 13.59 25.16
N ASP A 486 11.72 14.15 24.77
CA ASP A 486 11.37 14.34 23.36
C ASP A 486 10.99 15.78 23.06
N VAL A 487 11.07 16.13 21.78
CA VAL A 487 10.60 17.40 21.24
C VAL A 487 9.84 17.18 19.94
N ASP A 488 8.77 17.93 19.74
CA ASP A 488 8.10 18.04 18.46
C ASP A 488 7.50 19.44 18.29
N LYS A 489 7.30 19.90 17.06
CA LYS A 489 6.82 21.25 16.77
C LYS A 489 5.61 21.23 15.83
N THR A 490 4.58 21.96 16.22
CA THR A 490 3.36 22.12 15.43
C THR A 490 3.51 23.20 14.37
N GLN A 491 2.60 23.20 13.39
CA GLN A 491 2.53 24.22 12.35
C GLN A 491 2.20 25.61 12.89
N ASP A 492 1.42 25.69 13.98
CA ASP A 492 1.11 26.95 14.66
C ASP A 492 2.26 27.49 15.54
N GLY A 493 3.40 26.78 15.57
CA GLY A 493 4.63 27.24 16.20
C GLY A 493 4.87 26.72 17.62
N ARG A 494 3.88 26.09 18.26
CA ARG A 494 4.06 25.48 19.59
C ARG A 494 5.10 24.38 19.56
N ILE A 495 5.93 24.35 20.59
CA ILE A 495 6.95 23.32 20.80
C ILE A 495 6.51 22.46 21.97
N PHE A 496 6.30 21.18 21.70
CA PHE A 496 5.97 20.16 22.68
C PHE A 496 7.24 19.53 23.22
N VAL A 497 7.25 19.28 24.52
CA VAL A 497 8.33 18.58 25.23
C VAL A 497 7.72 17.56 26.19
N THR A 498 8.46 16.48 26.46
CA THR A 498 8.03 15.41 27.35
C THR A 498 8.98 15.24 28.53
N SER A 499 8.44 14.80 29.66
CA SER A 499 9.19 14.37 30.85
C SER A 499 8.58 13.07 31.37
N VAL A 500 9.39 12.04 31.59
CA VAL A 500 8.89 10.78 32.15
C VAL A 500 8.44 11.02 33.59
N ARG A 501 7.31 10.43 33.99
CA ARG A 501 6.84 10.56 35.38
C ARG A 501 7.62 9.65 36.31
N GLU A 502 8.59 10.25 36.99
CA GLU A 502 9.21 9.72 38.19
C GLU A 502 8.58 10.34 39.45
N GLN A 503 8.99 9.85 40.63
CA GLN A 503 8.69 10.56 41.87
C GLN A 503 9.24 11.99 41.79
N GLY A 504 8.36 12.97 42.01
CA GLY A 504 8.70 14.39 41.89
C GLY A 504 8.48 14.99 40.48
N VAL A 505 7.88 14.26 39.54
CA VAL A 505 7.53 14.79 38.20
C VAL A 505 6.00 14.94 38.07
N PRO A 506 5.47 16.18 38.07
CA PRO A 506 4.03 16.41 38.17
C PRO A 506 3.28 16.25 36.84
N ALA A 507 3.94 16.51 35.70
CA ALA A 507 3.34 16.41 34.36
C ALA A 507 4.34 15.86 33.35
N SER A 508 3.86 15.14 32.33
CA SER A 508 4.70 14.41 31.38
C SER A 508 4.65 14.86 29.93
N LEU A 509 3.68 15.69 29.56
CA LEU A 509 3.57 16.29 28.23
C LEU A 509 3.27 17.77 28.38
N MET A 510 4.12 18.62 27.83
CA MET A 510 4.03 20.06 28.03
C MET A 510 4.31 20.80 26.74
N THR A 511 3.94 22.09 26.71
CA THR A 511 4.40 23.04 25.70
C THR A 511 5.34 24.07 26.32
N VAL A 512 6.32 24.54 25.55
CA VAL A 512 7.20 25.62 25.98
C VAL A 512 6.42 26.93 25.96
N SER A 513 6.39 27.65 27.09
CA SER A 513 5.70 28.95 27.20
C SER A 513 6.64 30.13 26.95
N ASP A 514 6.05 31.30 26.73
CA ASP A 514 6.78 32.57 26.57
C ASP A 514 7.28 33.15 27.91
N LYS A 515 6.93 32.54 29.05
CA LYS A 515 7.39 32.98 30.38
C LYS A 515 8.68 32.26 30.75
N THR A 516 9.57 32.95 31.45
CA THR A 516 10.87 32.41 31.86
C THR A 516 11.02 32.50 33.37
N GLY A 517 11.41 31.40 34.00
CA GLY A 517 11.80 31.32 35.41
C GLY A 517 13.32 31.22 35.57
N PRO A 518 13.82 31.06 36.82
CA PRO A 518 15.25 31.00 37.09
C PRO A 518 15.95 29.79 36.43
N GLY A 519 15.20 28.71 36.19
CA GLY A 519 15.69 27.50 35.54
C GLY A 519 15.64 27.53 34.01
N GLY A 520 14.90 28.46 33.39
CA GLY A 520 14.65 28.50 31.93
C GLY A 520 13.19 28.80 31.61
N PRO A 521 12.76 28.65 30.34
CA PRO A 521 11.36 28.79 29.95
C PRO A 521 10.42 27.90 30.77
N LEU A 522 9.30 28.41 31.25
CA LEU A 522 8.33 27.64 32.01
C LEU A 522 7.54 26.72 31.08
N LEU A 523 7.22 25.51 31.55
CA LEU A 523 6.50 24.51 30.76
C LEU A 523 5.02 24.47 31.14
N ASP A 524 4.14 24.54 30.14
CA ASP A 524 2.68 24.49 30.31
C ASP A 524 2.16 23.07 30.07
N PRO A 525 1.60 22.38 31.07
CA PRO A 525 1.07 21.03 30.91
C PRO A 525 -0.02 20.96 29.85
N TYR A 526 0.04 19.94 28.99
CA TYR A 526 -0.88 19.80 27.87
C TYR A 526 -1.84 18.61 28.05
N PRO A 527 -3.16 18.79 27.79
CA PRO A 527 -3.82 20.05 27.44
C PRO A 527 -3.93 21.06 28.59
N ASN A 528 -3.87 20.59 29.84
CA ASN A 528 -3.84 21.38 31.08
C ASN A 528 -3.64 20.44 32.29
N TRP A 529 -3.52 21.02 33.48
CA TRP A 529 -3.34 20.30 34.75
C TRP A 529 -4.41 19.24 35.08
N SER A 530 -5.65 19.37 34.57
CA SER A 530 -6.72 18.42 34.87
C SER A 530 -6.47 17.02 34.30
N TRP A 531 -5.50 16.87 33.39
CA TRP A 531 -5.13 15.60 32.78
C TRP A 531 -4.11 14.80 33.60
N TYR A 532 -3.53 15.39 34.64
CA TYR A 532 -2.42 14.80 35.41
C TYR A 532 -2.85 14.34 36.80
N ASN A 533 -3.94 13.57 36.85
CA ASN A 533 -4.39 12.89 38.06
C ASN A 533 -3.97 11.42 38.04
N GLU A 534 -3.08 11.03 38.95
CA GLU A 534 -2.54 9.66 39.07
C GLU A 534 -3.61 8.60 39.35
N ASN A 535 -4.74 8.99 39.95
CA ASN A 535 -5.83 8.09 40.28
C ASN A 535 -6.85 7.92 39.15
N ASP A 536 -6.70 8.64 38.03
CA ASP A 536 -7.61 8.57 36.89
C ASP A 536 -6.89 8.07 35.64
N CYS A 537 -7.11 6.81 35.27
CA CYS A 537 -6.58 6.23 34.04
C CYS A 537 -7.20 6.82 32.75
N ASN A 538 -8.15 7.75 32.84
CA ASN A 538 -8.57 8.58 31.71
C ASN A 538 -7.70 9.83 31.55
N GLY A 539 -6.80 10.13 32.48
CA GLY A 539 -5.77 11.15 32.32
C GLY A 539 -4.62 10.68 31.42
N ILE A 540 -3.53 11.45 31.46
CA ILE A 540 -2.20 11.08 30.97
C ILE A 540 -1.37 10.68 32.19
N ILE A 541 -0.84 9.47 32.18
CA ILE A 541 0.14 9.04 33.19
C ILE A 541 1.53 9.46 32.71
N SER A 542 2.23 8.70 31.88
CA SER A 542 3.64 8.98 31.58
C SER A 542 3.95 8.82 30.11
N VAL A 543 4.53 9.88 29.53
CA VAL A 543 4.80 9.99 28.09
C VAL A 543 6.28 10.19 27.89
N TYR A 544 6.92 9.25 27.20
CA TYR A 544 8.32 9.37 26.81
C TYR A 544 8.48 10.20 25.53
N ARG A 545 7.70 9.86 24.49
CA ARG A 545 7.82 10.46 23.16
C ARG A 545 6.46 10.66 22.51
N VAL A 546 6.42 11.58 21.57
CA VAL A 546 5.22 11.92 20.79
C VAL A 546 5.51 11.90 19.30
N SER A 547 4.44 11.87 18.50
CA SER A 547 4.51 12.04 17.06
C SER A 547 3.44 13.01 16.61
N ILE A 548 3.82 14.08 15.92
CA ILE A 548 2.88 15.03 15.33
C ILE A 548 2.77 14.77 13.84
N LYS A 549 1.54 14.52 13.36
CA LYS A 549 1.24 14.36 11.94
C LYS A 549 -0.16 14.91 11.63
N CYS A 550 -0.29 15.61 10.50
CA CYS A 550 -1.58 16.15 10.02
C CYS A 550 -2.32 17.01 11.05
N ASN A 551 -1.59 17.87 11.79
CA ASN A 551 -2.12 18.68 12.90
C ASN A 551 -2.82 17.85 14.01
N HIS A 552 -2.40 16.61 14.20
CA HIS A 552 -2.76 15.77 15.32
C HIS A 552 -1.49 15.33 16.05
N ILE A 553 -1.56 15.28 17.38
CA ILE A 553 -0.50 14.72 18.22
C ILE A 553 -0.92 13.33 18.68
N PHE A 554 -0.04 12.38 18.46
CA PHE A 554 -0.14 11.01 18.91
C PHE A 554 0.72 10.87 20.17
N VAL A 555 0.04 10.66 21.29
CA VAL A 555 0.63 10.60 22.63
C VAL A 555 0.60 9.16 23.10
N LEU A 556 1.78 8.55 23.26
CA LEU A 556 1.93 7.20 23.76
C LEU A 556 2.19 7.26 25.26
N ASP A 557 1.17 6.92 26.04
CA ASP A 557 1.22 6.87 27.49
C ASP A 557 1.50 5.44 27.94
N CYS A 558 2.64 5.23 28.60
CA CYS A 558 3.08 3.89 29.03
C CYS A 558 2.35 3.41 30.30
N GLY A 559 1.66 4.30 31.01
CA GLY A 559 0.89 3.94 32.21
C GLY A 559 1.72 3.68 33.47
N LYS A 560 3.05 3.87 33.44
CA LYS A 560 3.94 3.70 34.59
C LYS A 560 4.33 5.03 35.25
N ILE A 561 4.55 5.02 36.56
CA ILE A 561 5.26 6.08 37.30
C ILE A 561 6.48 5.43 37.96
N GLY A 562 7.67 5.84 37.52
CA GLY A 562 8.88 5.01 37.67
C GLY A 562 8.61 3.59 37.19
N GLU A 563 8.94 2.60 38.03
CA GLU A 563 8.70 1.18 37.73
C GLU A 563 7.27 0.69 38.03
N VAL A 564 6.44 1.52 38.66
CA VAL A 564 5.10 1.12 39.11
C VAL A 564 4.09 1.28 37.98
N ALA A 565 3.49 0.18 37.53
CA ALA A 565 2.38 0.20 36.57
C ALA A 565 1.08 0.68 37.25
N VAL A 566 0.75 1.96 37.06
CA VAL A 566 -0.44 2.61 37.64
C VAL A 566 -1.69 2.39 36.78
N CYS A 567 -1.53 2.47 35.46
CA CYS A 567 -2.62 2.30 34.49
C CYS A 567 -2.19 1.43 33.31
N PRO A 568 -3.14 0.83 32.57
CA PRO A 568 -2.83 0.19 31.30
C PRO A 568 -2.29 1.20 30.28
N PRO A 569 -1.31 0.81 29.43
CA PRO A 569 -0.79 1.69 28.39
C PRO A 569 -1.87 2.08 27.38
N GLN A 570 -1.75 3.29 26.84
CA GLN A 570 -2.75 3.85 25.94
C GLN A 570 -2.13 4.77 24.89
N LEU A 571 -2.78 4.80 23.72
CA LEU A 571 -2.50 5.77 22.67
C LEU A 571 -3.63 6.81 22.64
N LEU A 572 -3.26 8.07 22.80
CA LEU A 572 -4.17 9.21 22.76
C LEU A 572 -3.90 10.03 21.50
N ILE A 573 -4.96 10.44 20.82
CA ILE A 573 -4.89 11.27 19.62
C ILE A 573 -5.63 12.56 19.90
N PHE A 574 -4.91 13.69 19.91
CA PHE A 574 -5.52 15.01 20.06
C PHE A 574 -5.47 15.78 18.74
N ASN A 575 -6.54 16.50 18.45
CA ASN A 575 -6.54 17.48 17.36
C ASN A 575 -5.92 18.77 17.89
N LEU A 576 -4.80 19.19 17.29
CA LEU A 576 -4.04 20.34 17.78
C LEU A 576 -4.71 21.67 17.43
N LYS A 577 -5.65 21.72 16.46
CA LYS A 577 -6.39 22.96 16.12
C LYS A 577 -7.26 23.44 17.28
N ASN A 578 -7.83 22.52 18.06
CA ASN A 578 -8.74 22.83 19.15
C ASN A 578 -8.36 22.16 20.49
N ASN A 579 -7.20 21.49 20.53
CA ASN A 579 -6.66 20.76 21.68
C ASN A 579 -7.63 19.72 22.29
N LYS A 580 -8.55 19.16 21.48
CA LYS A 580 -9.51 18.16 21.95
C LYS A 580 -9.03 16.75 21.67
N LEU A 581 -9.28 15.84 22.62
CA LEU A 581 -9.11 14.41 22.42
C LEU A 581 -10.05 13.94 21.31
N VAL A 582 -9.49 13.34 20.26
CA VAL A 582 -10.22 12.71 19.16
C VAL A 582 -10.45 11.25 19.47
N LYS A 583 -9.42 10.55 19.96
CA LYS A 583 -9.48 9.11 20.18
C LYS A 583 -8.61 8.70 21.37
N ARG A 584 -9.12 7.76 22.15
CA ARG A 584 -8.38 7.02 23.18
C ARG A 584 -8.39 5.55 22.82
N ILE A 585 -7.23 4.93 22.82
CA ILE A 585 -7.07 3.53 22.46
C ILE A 585 -6.29 2.86 23.60
N ARG A 586 -6.93 1.97 24.34
CA ARG A 586 -6.27 1.17 25.37
C ARG A 586 -5.51 0.02 24.70
N ILE A 587 -4.22 -0.11 24.98
CA ILE A 587 -3.37 -1.11 24.36
C ILE A 587 -3.48 -2.42 25.17
N PRO A 588 -3.89 -3.54 24.54
CA PRO A 588 -4.02 -4.81 25.26
C PRO A 588 -2.67 -5.29 25.83
N PRO A 589 -2.65 -5.99 26.99
CA PRO A 589 -1.40 -6.47 27.61
C PRO A 589 -0.55 -7.36 26.68
N HIS A 590 -1.18 -8.23 25.89
CA HIS A 590 -0.47 -9.11 24.95
C HIS A 590 0.16 -8.38 23.74
N ILE A 591 -0.19 -7.10 23.53
CA ILE A 591 0.41 -6.22 22.53
C ILE A 591 1.50 -5.37 23.17
N ALA A 592 1.22 -4.84 24.35
CA ALA A 592 2.14 -4.01 25.12
C ALA A 592 3.37 -4.78 25.60
N ASN A 593 3.21 -6.07 25.91
CA ASN A 593 4.26 -6.89 26.50
C ASN A 593 4.69 -8.02 25.56
N ASN A 594 5.92 -8.47 25.74
CA ASN A 594 6.41 -9.72 25.14
C ASN A 594 5.78 -10.95 25.81
N LYS A 595 6.13 -12.14 25.32
CA LYS A 595 5.61 -13.42 25.85
C LYS A 595 5.89 -13.67 27.33
N ASN A 596 6.90 -13.02 27.90
CA ASN A 596 7.26 -13.14 29.31
C ASN A 596 6.55 -12.11 30.20
N GLY A 597 5.71 -11.24 29.62
CA GLY A 597 4.99 -10.19 30.33
C GLY A 597 5.79 -8.90 30.54
N THR A 598 6.98 -8.77 29.92
CA THR A 598 7.82 -7.56 30.00
C THR A 598 7.53 -6.63 28.82
N GLY A 599 7.40 -5.33 29.09
CA GLY A 599 7.18 -4.34 28.05
C GLY A 599 7.13 -2.91 28.58
N LEU A 600 7.61 -1.98 27.76
CA LEU A 600 7.55 -0.54 27.96
C LEU A 600 7.48 0.15 26.59
N LEU A 601 6.26 0.46 26.15
CA LEU A 601 6.00 1.18 24.90
C LEU A 601 6.30 2.67 25.07
N ILE A 602 7.31 3.19 24.36
CA ILE A 602 7.79 4.57 24.56
C ILE A 602 7.87 5.43 23.30
N THR A 603 8.06 4.86 22.11
CA THR A 603 8.24 5.65 20.87
C THR A 603 7.08 5.44 19.91
N PRO A 604 6.14 6.40 19.76
CA PRO A 604 5.18 6.38 18.68
C PRO A 604 5.78 6.98 17.39
N LEU A 605 5.48 6.36 16.25
CA LEU A 605 5.67 6.93 14.92
C LEU A 605 4.35 6.83 14.15
N ALA A 606 3.70 7.98 13.95
CA ALA A 606 2.45 8.05 13.21
C ALA A 606 2.71 8.21 11.70
N TYR A 607 2.18 7.27 10.92
CA TYR A 607 2.12 7.36 9.48
C TYR A 607 0.69 7.63 9.02
N VAL A 608 0.51 8.74 8.32
CA VAL A 608 -0.78 9.14 7.72
C VAL A 608 -0.56 9.40 6.24
N ARG A 609 -1.27 8.66 5.38
CA ARG A 609 -1.13 8.77 3.93
C ARG A 609 -1.78 10.03 3.38
N ASP A 610 -2.98 10.33 3.84
CA ASP A 610 -3.75 11.51 3.46
C ASP A 610 -4.33 12.12 4.74
N CYS A 611 -3.93 13.35 5.02
CA CYS A 611 -4.32 14.07 6.22
C CYS A 611 -5.83 14.36 6.31
N LYS A 612 -6.60 14.14 5.23
CA LYS A 612 -8.07 14.13 5.27
C LYS A 612 -8.66 12.94 6.04
N TYR A 613 -7.93 11.84 6.14
CA TYR A 613 -8.39 10.58 6.73
C TYR A 613 -7.49 10.19 7.90
N ILE A 614 -7.50 10.98 8.97
CA ILE A 614 -6.66 10.72 10.16
C ILE A 614 -6.94 9.35 10.80
N ASN A 615 -8.15 8.83 10.66
CA ASN A 615 -8.55 7.50 11.13
C ASN A 615 -7.78 6.36 10.43
N ASP A 616 -7.26 6.62 9.23
CA ASP A 616 -6.45 5.66 8.46
C ASP A 616 -4.99 5.61 8.94
N ALA A 617 -4.63 6.39 9.98
CA ALA A 617 -3.30 6.41 10.55
C ALA A 617 -2.83 5.01 10.95
N THR A 618 -1.60 4.67 10.59
CA THR A 618 -0.88 3.52 11.13
C THR A 618 0.13 4.04 12.13
N VAL A 619 0.10 3.53 13.36
CA VAL A 619 1.00 3.98 14.43
C VAL A 619 1.89 2.81 14.83
N PHE A 620 3.19 3.00 14.67
CA PHE A 620 4.22 2.07 15.13
C PHE A 620 4.69 2.51 16.51
N MET A 621 4.81 1.58 17.44
CA MET A 621 5.10 1.85 18.85
C MET A 621 6.23 0.94 19.31
N ALA A 622 7.41 1.50 19.53
CA ALA A 622 8.60 0.74 19.94
C ALA A 622 8.52 0.38 21.43
N ASP A 623 8.86 -0.87 21.73
CA ASP A 623 8.93 -1.44 23.07
C ASP A 623 10.40 -1.70 23.45
N VAL A 624 10.95 -0.84 24.33
CA VAL A 624 12.38 -0.89 24.68
C VAL A 624 12.73 -2.03 25.64
N GLU A 625 11.82 -2.43 26.53
CA GLU A 625 12.07 -3.53 27.49
C GLU A 625 11.63 -4.89 26.93
N GLY A 626 10.54 -4.91 26.16
CA GLY A 626 9.99 -6.13 25.57
C GLY A 626 10.59 -6.48 24.21
N TYR A 627 11.45 -5.61 23.64
CA TYR A 627 12.18 -5.79 22.38
C TYR A 627 11.28 -6.12 21.19
N GLY A 628 10.20 -5.34 21.04
CA GLY A 628 9.20 -5.56 20.01
C GLY A 628 8.64 -4.26 19.44
N LEU A 629 7.84 -4.40 18.39
CA LEU A 629 7.14 -3.29 17.76
C LEU A 629 5.65 -3.57 17.76
N ALA A 630 4.91 -2.79 18.55
CA ALA A 630 3.46 -2.78 18.52
C ALA A 630 2.98 -1.87 17.38
N ILE A 631 1.90 -2.27 16.71
CA ILE A 631 1.37 -1.59 15.53
C ILE A 631 -0.14 -1.50 15.69
N TYR A 632 -0.67 -0.30 15.45
CA TYR A 632 -2.10 -0.04 15.49
C TYR A 632 -2.57 0.62 14.19
N ASN A 633 -3.70 0.13 13.69
CA ASN A 633 -4.50 0.81 12.66
C ASN A 633 -5.99 0.49 12.89
N GLU A 634 -6.87 1.42 12.57
CA GLU A 634 -8.31 1.22 12.77
C GLU A 634 -8.89 0.05 11.96
N ASN A 635 -8.35 -0.23 10.77
CA ASN A 635 -8.92 -1.25 9.87
C ASN A 635 -8.61 -2.70 10.30
N PHE A 636 -7.44 -2.93 10.92
CA PHE A 636 -7.02 -4.29 11.33
C PHE A 636 -6.77 -4.44 12.84
N GLY A 637 -6.87 -3.36 13.62
CA GLY A 637 -6.67 -3.37 15.07
C GLY A 637 -5.19 -3.34 15.45
N PHE A 638 -4.82 -4.17 16.43
CA PHE A 638 -3.47 -4.24 16.96
C PHE A 638 -2.70 -5.45 16.44
N CYS A 639 -1.39 -5.29 16.36
CA CYS A 639 -0.45 -6.37 16.19
C CYS A 639 0.85 -6.06 16.94
N ARG A 640 1.60 -7.10 17.32
CA ARG A 640 2.97 -7.00 17.81
C ARG A 640 3.88 -7.90 16.97
N ILE A 641 5.00 -7.36 16.50
CA ILE A 641 6.09 -8.14 15.90
C ILE A 641 7.33 -8.10 16.78
N GLU A 642 8.13 -9.15 16.74
CA GLU A 642 9.39 -9.27 17.47
C GLU A 642 10.48 -9.78 16.55
N SER A 643 11.71 -9.30 16.75
CA SER A 643 12.89 -9.74 16.01
C SER A 643 14.10 -9.77 16.93
N ASN A 644 15.08 -10.64 16.64
CA ASN A 644 16.36 -10.61 17.35
C ASN A 644 17.14 -9.31 17.08
N TYR A 645 16.87 -8.61 15.98
CA TYR A 645 17.48 -7.32 15.64
C TYR A 645 16.87 -6.12 16.39
N MET A 646 15.83 -6.35 17.20
CA MET A 646 15.22 -5.33 18.08
C MET A 646 15.81 -5.36 19.50
N LYS A 647 16.68 -6.33 19.78
CA LYS A 647 17.32 -6.50 21.09
C LYS A 647 18.57 -5.64 21.21
N PRO A 648 18.96 -5.29 22.44
CA PRO A 648 20.21 -4.60 22.70
C PRO A 648 21.41 -5.53 22.43
N THR A 649 22.51 -4.93 21.96
CA THR A 649 23.80 -5.57 21.68
C THR A 649 24.97 -4.88 22.39
N ASP A 650 24.81 -3.62 22.81
CA ASP A 650 25.82 -2.82 23.51
C ASP A 650 25.18 -1.86 24.54
N ALA A 651 24.99 -2.37 25.76
CA ALA A 651 24.28 -1.68 26.85
C ALA A 651 25.14 -0.72 27.68
N ASN A 652 26.47 -0.69 27.45
CA ASN A 652 27.37 0.21 28.16
C ASN A 652 27.53 1.52 27.38
N PHE A 653 27.10 2.62 27.98
CA PHE A 653 27.26 3.96 27.43
C PHE A 653 28.38 4.68 28.15
N THR A 654 29.14 5.49 27.42
CA THR A 654 30.12 6.42 28.00
C THR A 654 29.96 7.78 27.34
N ILE A 655 29.77 8.82 28.14
CA ILE A 655 29.61 10.21 27.69
C ILE A 655 30.42 11.09 28.65
N GLU A 656 31.32 11.92 28.13
CA GLU A 656 32.15 12.82 28.96
C GLU A 656 32.85 12.10 30.14
N ASN A 657 33.44 10.92 29.89
CA ASN A 657 34.09 10.04 30.88
C ASN A 657 33.19 9.52 32.01
N GLN A 658 31.87 9.63 31.88
CA GLN A 658 30.92 8.96 32.78
C GLN A 658 30.30 7.77 32.05
N SER A 659 30.42 6.59 32.65
CA SER A 659 29.84 5.35 32.11
C SER A 659 28.59 4.95 32.90
N PHE A 660 27.59 4.44 32.17
CA PHE A 660 26.33 3.96 32.73
C PHE A 660 25.76 2.81 31.89
N TYR A 661 24.84 2.05 32.46
CA TYR A 661 24.24 0.87 31.83
C TYR A 661 22.78 1.12 31.48
N LEU A 662 22.39 0.86 30.23
CA LEU A 662 21.01 0.85 29.76
C LEU A 662 20.82 -0.30 28.77
N GLU A 663 19.90 -1.21 29.06
CA GLU A 663 19.62 -2.38 28.21
C GLU A 663 18.38 -2.15 27.30
N ASP A 664 18.25 -0.95 26.75
CA ASP A 664 17.10 -0.57 25.95
C ASP A 664 17.23 -1.10 24.51
N GLY A 665 16.21 -1.85 24.06
CA GLY A 665 16.12 -2.35 22.69
C GLY A 665 15.64 -1.30 21.68
N ILE A 666 14.82 -1.74 20.71
CA ILE A 666 14.26 -0.90 19.65
C ILE A 666 13.71 0.44 20.18
N LEU A 667 14.22 1.56 19.66
CA LEU A 667 13.82 2.90 20.10
C LEU A 667 13.65 3.86 18.93
N GLY A 668 14.69 4.06 18.12
CA GLY A 668 14.65 4.99 17.01
C GLY A 668 13.77 4.43 15.90
N LEU A 669 12.80 5.22 15.41
CA LEU A 669 11.92 4.83 14.30
C LEU A 669 11.84 5.98 13.28
N THR A 670 11.94 5.67 11.99
CA THR A 670 11.55 6.60 10.93
C THR A 670 11.09 5.87 9.67
N ILE A 671 10.33 6.54 8.81
CA ILE A 671 9.87 5.99 7.53
C ILE A 671 10.49 6.79 6.38
N ILE A 672 11.18 6.07 5.51
CA ILE A 672 11.78 6.61 4.30
C ILE A 672 11.19 5.84 3.13
N TYR A 673 10.48 6.54 2.25
CA TYR A 673 9.69 5.97 1.15
C TYR A 673 8.66 4.92 1.60
N LYS A 674 9.05 3.65 1.67
CA LYS A 674 8.21 2.49 2.07
C LYS A 674 8.90 1.58 3.06
N GLN A 675 10.02 2.03 3.60
CA GLN A 675 10.83 1.24 4.52
C GLN A 675 10.71 1.89 5.89
N LEU A 676 10.36 1.07 6.87
CA LEU A 676 10.50 1.43 8.27
C LEU A 676 11.96 1.18 8.64
N TYR A 677 12.67 2.24 8.98
CA TYR A 677 14.00 2.18 9.56
C TYR A 677 13.85 2.19 11.08
N TYR A 678 14.68 1.41 11.75
CA TYR A 678 14.72 1.38 13.19
C TYR A 678 16.12 1.08 13.74
N ALA A 679 16.37 1.49 14.97
CA ALA A 679 17.61 1.21 15.69
C ALA A 679 17.31 0.87 17.17
N PRO A 680 17.93 -0.19 17.72
CA PRO A 680 18.04 -0.36 19.17
C PRO A 680 18.85 0.78 19.79
N LEU A 681 18.46 1.27 20.98
CA LEU A 681 19.22 2.32 21.68
C LEU A 681 20.59 1.79 22.09
N ALA A 682 20.61 0.62 22.74
CA ALA A 682 21.84 -0.09 23.10
C ALA A 682 22.32 -0.97 21.94
N GLY A 683 22.59 -0.37 20.79
CA GLY A 683 23.09 -1.06 19.60
C GLY A 683 23.81 -0.11 18.65
N LYS A 684 24.53 -0.67 17.67
CA LYS A 684 25.33 0.08 16.69
C LYS A 684 24.88 -0.19 15.27
N GLU A 685 23.61 -0.55 15.10
CA GLU A 685 23.05 -0.94 13.82
C GLU A 685 21.74 -0.21 13.56
N ILE A 686 21.56 0.24 12.32
CA ILE A 686 20.25 0.65 11.81
C ILE A 686 19.75 -0.48 10.92
N TYR A 687 18.54 -0.93 11.19
CA TYR A 687 17.83 -1.93 10.41
C TYR A 687 16.71 -1.29 9.61
N LYS A 688 16.24 -1.99 8.59
CA LYS A 688 15.09 -1.59 7.79
C LYS A 688 14.23 -2.79 7.40
N MET A 689 12.95 -2.54 7.26
CA MET A 689 11.97 -3.51 6.77
C MET A 689 10.97 -2.84 5.83
N ASP A 690 10.52 -3.56 4.80
CA ASP A 690 9.48 -3.06 3.89
C ASP A 690 8.12 -3.07 4.61
N LEU A 691 7.48 -1.91 4.68
CA LEU A 691 6.17 -1.73 5.31
C LEU A 691 5.10 -2.65 4.71
N CYS A 692 5.26 -3.05 3.44
CA CYS A 692 4.38 -4.00 2.78
C CYS A 692 4.38 -5.38 3.43
N ASN A 693 5.50 -5.80 4.03
CA ASN A 693 5.62 -7.12 4.63
C ASN A 693 4.99 -7.16 6.04
N ILE A 694 5.01 -6.03 6.75
CA ILE A 694 4.51 -5.91 8.12
C ILE A 694 2.98 -5.87 8.13
N HIS A 695 2.36 -5.13 7.21
CA HIS A 695 0.93 -4.82 7.28
C HIS A 695 0.01 -6.02 6.93
N GLN A 696 0.43 -6.96 6.08
CA GLN A 696 -0.50 -7.96 5.52
C GLN A 696 -0.70 -9.21 6.36
N GLU A 697 0.22 -9.50 7.28
CA GLU A 697 0.34 -10.79 7.98
C GLU A 697 0.79 -10.62 9.43
N CYS A 698 0.82 -9.38 9.93
CA CYS A 698 1.38 -9.02 11.22
C CYS A 698 0.98 -9.98 12.36
N LEU A 699 -0.31 -10.36 12.39
CA LEU A 699 -0.90 -11.24 13.40
C LEU A 699 -0.37 -12.69 13.37
N GLU A 700 0.25 -13.11 12.27
CA GLU A 700 0.69 -14.49 12.03
C GLU A 700 2.23 -14.63 11.97
N LEU A 701 2.98 -13.52 11.97
CA LEU A 701 4.43 -13.55 11.82
C LEU A 701 5.13 -14.07 13.10
N SER A 702 5.85 -15.19 12.97
CA SER A 702 6.81 -15.64 13.96
C SER A 702 8.07 -14.77 13.96
N ARG A 703 8.79 -14.75 15.09
CA ARG A 703 10.08 -14.05 15.21
C ARG A 703 11.06 -14.41 14.08
N SER A 704 11.13 -15.68 13.72
CA SER A 704 12.02 -16.16 12.64
C SER A 704 11.65 -15.61 11.26
N GLU A 705 10.37 -15.31 11.03
CA GLU A 705 9.90 -14.72 9.78
C GLU A 705 10.21 -13.23 9.77
N VAL A 706 10.00 -12.53 10.88
CA VAL A 706 10.38 -11.11 11.01
C VAL A 706 11.89 -10.93 10.84
N ASP A 707 12.72 -11.83 11.39
CA ASP A 707 14.17 -11.83 11.20
C ASP A 707 14.54 -11.94 9.70
N LYS A 708 13.86 -12.82 8.94
CA LYS A 708 14.06 -12.95 7.48
C LYS A 708 13.62 -11.73 6.67
N LEU A 709 12.68 -10.94 7.21
CA LEU A 709 12.17 -9.72 6.59
C LEU A 709 13.01 -8.49 6.93
N THR A 710 13.80 -8.58 8.00
CA THR A 710 14.69 -7.51 8.46
C THR A 710 15.96 -7.47 7.64
N GLN A 711 16.38 -6.26 7.27
CA GLN A 711 17.63 -6.01 6.55
C GLN A 711 18.49 -5.05 7.37
N LEU A 712 19.79 -5.30 7.43
CA LEU A 712 20.74 -4.30 7.91
C LEU A 712 20.74 -3.13 6.91
N ALA A 713 20.46 -1.92 7.41
CA ALA A 713 20.64 -0.70 6.63
C ALA A 713 22.09 -0.22 6.70
N GLY A 714 22.70 -0.27 7.88
CA GLY A 714 24.08 0.10 8.10
C GLY A 714 24.56 -0.13 9.53
N THR A 715 25.88 -0.15 9.70
CA THR A 715 26.57 -0.20 11.00
C THR A 715 27.10 1.19 11.34
N LEU A 716 26.94 1.58 12.61
CA LEU A 716 27.30 2.87 13.16
C LEU A 716 28.63 2.78 13.92
N SER A 717 29.31 3.90 14.05
CA SER A 717 30.53 4.02 14.88
C SER A 717 30.24 4.04 16.38
N GLY A 718 29.01 4.32 16.80
CA GLY A 718 28.57 4.36 18.19
C GLY A 718 27.06 4.22 18.31
N GLN A 719 26.56 4.09 19.54
CA GLN A 719 25.13 4.00 19.78
C GLN A 719 24.39 5.27 19.33
N THR A 720 23.15 5.10 18.86
CA THR A 720 22.26 6.20 18.46
C THR A 720 20.99 6.22 19.29
N GLY A 721 20.47 7.41 19.59
CA GLY A 721 19.16 7.58 20.20
C GLY A 721 18.03 7.59 19.15
N PRO A 722 17.18 8.63 19.14
CA PRO A 722 16.15 8.77 18.11
C PRO A 722 16.78 8.97 16.73
N ILE A 723 16.06 8.51 15.71
CA ILE A 723 16.39 8.74 14.30
C ILE A 723 15.28 9.55 13.66
N ALA A 724 15.65 10.42 12.72
CA ALA A 724 14.72 11.20 11.92
C ALA A 724 15.07 11.10 10.44
N SER A 725 14.19 11.55 9.56
CA SER A 725 14.48 11.54 8.13
C SER A 725 13.73 12.62 7.38
N GLU A 726 14.30 13.04 6.26
CA GLU A 726 13.63 13.88 5.27
C GLU A 726 14.01 13.39 3.87
N GLN A 727 13.01 13.13 3.02
CA GLN A 727 13.18 12.56 1.68
C GLN A 727 14.01 11.27 1.66
N CYS A 728 15.27 11.31 1.21
CA CYS A 728 16.21 10.19 1.17
C CYS A 728 17.24 10.22 2.31
N ALA A 729 17.35 11.33 3.04
CA ALA A 729 18.32 11.49 4.11
C ALA A 729 17.79 10.91 5.42
N ILE A 730 18.64 10.19 6.13
CA ILE A 730 18.42 9.77 7.52
C ILE A 730 19.37 10.55 8.43
N PHE A 731 18.87 10.94 9.60
CA PHE A 731 19.60 11.63 10.66
C PHE A 731 19.63 10.77 11.91
N PHE A 732 20.80 10.69 12.53
CA PHE A 732 21.04 9.89 13.73
C PHE A 732 22.20 10.47 14.53
N SER A 733 22.36 10.05 15.79
CA SER A 733 23.43 10.51 16.66
C SER A 733 24.55 9.48 16.76
N ASN A 734 25.75 9.92 17.11
CA ASN A 734 26.78 9.08 17.71
C ASN A 734 26.97 9.58 19.15
N ILE A 735 26.35 8.87 20.10
CA ILE A 735 26.28 9.27 21.52
C ILE A 735 27.68 9.36 22.14
N PRO A 736 28.57 8.35 22.02
CA PRO A 736 29.94 8.45 22.57
C PRO A 736 30.74 9.64 22.05
N GLU A 737 30.58 10.01 20.78
CA GLU A 737 31.32 11.10 20.14
C GLU A 737 30.62 12.47 20.24
N THR A 738 29.45 12.55 20.90
CA THR A 738 28.63 13.76 21.05
C THR A 738 28.37 14.48 19.72
N SER A 739 27.92 13.72 18.71
CA SER A 739 27.72 14.22 17.34
C SER A 739 26.40 13.80 16.72
N ILE A 740 25.96 14.58 15.74
CA ILE A 740 24.83 14.28 14.83
C ILE A 740 25.40 14.02 13.44
N LEU A 741 24.91 12.95 12.82
CA LEU A 741 25.32 12.51 11.51
C LEU A 741 24.11 12.43 10.58
N CYS A 742 24.39 12.46 9.29
CA CYS A 742 23.41 12.12 8.27
C CYS A 742 23.98 11.20 7.20
N GLN A 743 23.07 10.50 6.52
CA GLN A 743 23.41 9.55 5.45
C GLN A 743 22.32 9.57 4.38
N ASP A 744 22.75 9.45 3.13
CA ASP A 744 21.85 9.17 2.02
C ASP A 744 21.50 7.67 2.00
N THR A 745 20.22 7.36 2.21
CA THR A 745 19.73 5.97 2.25
C THR A 745 19.64 5.29 0.89
N GLY A 746 19.80 6.03 -0.21
CA GLY A 746 19.96 5.50 -1.56
C GLY A 746 21.34 4.88 -1.80
N LYS A 747 22.31 5.17 -0.92
CA LYS A 747 23.68 4.65 -0.97
C LYS A 747 23.93 3.63 0.13
N GLU A 748 24.98 2.84 -0.03
CA GLU A 748 25.44 1.94 1.02
C GLU A 748 25.93 2.74 2.24
N PHE A 749 25.58 2.28 3.45
CA PHE A 749 26.06 2.88 4.69
C PHE A 749 27.52 2.51 4.87
N HIS A 750 28.38 3.43 4.46
CA HIS A 750 29.82 3.35 4.57
C HIS A 750 30.32 4.71 5.08
N SER A 751 31.47 4.74 5.76
CA SER A 751 32.04 5.97 6.34
C SER A 751 32.21 7.11 5.33
N THR A 752 32.36 6.78 4.04
CA THR A 752 32.48 7.75 2.95
C THR A 752 31.15 8.39 2.52
N ASN A 753 30.01 7.80 2.90
CA ASN A 753 28.67 8.30 2.56
C ASN A 753 27.93 8.88 3.78
N THR A 754 28.49 8.69 4.98
CA THR A 754 27.98 9.22 6.24
C THR A 754 28.73 10.51 6.58
N GLU A 755 28.01 11.59 6.78
CA GLU A 755 28.57 12.91 7.06
C GLU A 755 28.31 13.27 8.52
N VAL A 756 29.33 13.74 9.23
CA VAL A 756 29.16 14.37 10.55
C VAL A 756 28.72 15.81 10.32
N ILE A 757 27.50 16.14 10.71
CA ILE A 757 26.92 17.48 10.46
C ILE A 757 27.03 18.43 11.65
N ALA A 758 27.17 17.89 12.85
CA ALA A 758 27.47 18.65 14.06
C ALA A 758 28.21 17.76 15.06
N GLN A 759 29.19 18.33 15.77
CA GLN A 759 29.87 17.68 16.89
C GLN A 759 30.15 18.73 17.96
N ASN A 760 29.68 18.49 19.19
CA ASN A 760 29.84 19.42 20.29
C ASN A 760 29.61 18.72 21.64
N SER A 761 30.67 18.54 22.42
CA SER A 761 30.66 17.86 23.72
C SER A 761 29.83 18.57 24.81
N ASP A 762 29.57 19.86 24.67
CA ASP A 762 28.74 20.61 25.61
C ASP A 762 27.25 20.56 25.25
N LEU A 763 26.96 20.64 23.95
CA LEU A 763 25.58 20.76 23.44
C LEU A 763 24.95 19.41 23.10
N LEU A 764 25.70 18.37 22.75
CA LEU A 764 25.17 17.12 22.17
C LEU A 764 25.48 15.87 23.00
N GLN A 765 25.52 15.99 24.33
CA GLN A 765 25.88 14.88 25.23
C GLN A 765 24.96 13.66 25.06
N PHE A 766 23.64 13.86 25.18
CA PHE A 766 22.68 12.79 24.91
C PHE A 766 21.49 13.35 24.11
N PRO A 767 21.47 13.20 22.77
CA PRO A 767 20.32 13.54 21.95
C PRO A 767 19.17 12.54 22.21
N SER A 768 18.17 12.94 22.99
CA SER A 768 17.05 12.08 23.41
C SER A 768 15.81 12.21 22.54
N GLY A 769 15.64 13.37 21.88
CA GLY A 769 14.58 13.67 20.92
C GLY A 769 15.14 14.22 19.60
N MET A 770 14.60 13.80 18.46
CA MET A 770 15.02 14.29 17.15
C MET A 770 13.86 14.20 16.15
N LYS A 771 13.50 15.32 15.50
CA LYS A 771 12.45 15.39 14.48
C LYS A 771 12.84 16.34 13.37
N VAL A 772 12.38 16.06 12.16
CA VAL A 772 12.35 17.07 11.09
C VAL A 772 11.01 17.78 11.15
N VAL A 773 11.03 19.10 11.38
CA VAL A 773 9.86 19.94 11.63
C VAL A 773 9.76 21.07 10.60
N ASN A 774 8.73 21.91 10.73
CA ASN A 774 8.51 23.08 9.86
C ASN A 774 8.49 22.73 8.36
N HIS A 775 7.71 21.71 8.00
CA HIS A 775 7.57 21.22 6.62
C HIS A 775 8.90 20.78 5.97
N GLY A 776 9.76 20.09 6.72
CA GLY A 776 11.02 19.57 6.17
C GLY A 776 12.20 20.55 6.24
N LYS A 777 12.02 21.73 6.83
CA LYS A 777 13.01 22.82 6.80
C LYS A 777 13.99 22.81 7.96
N SER A 778 13.62 22.23 9.10
CA SER A 778 14.43 22.31 10.33
C SER A 778 14.55 20.95 10.97
N LEU A 779 15.78 20.54 11.29
CA LEU A 779 16.08 19.40 12.13
C LEU A 779 16.14 19.89 13.57
N MET A 780 15.16 19.50 14.38
CA MET A 780 15.04 19.88 15.78
C MET A 780 15.49 18.72 16.67
N ILE A 781 16.34 19.02 17.65
CA ILE A 781 16.97 18.03 18.53
C ILE A 781 16.78 18.46 19.98
N LEU A 782 16.30 17.56 20.82
CA LEU A 782 16.36 17.72 22.28
C LEU A 782 17.54 16.93 22.80
N THR A 783 18.36 17.59 23.61
CA THR A 783 19.48 16.96 24.30
C THR A 783 19.39 17.18 25.79
N ASN A 784 19.81 16.16 26.54
CA ASN A 784 19.92 16.19 27.98
C ASN A 784 21.29 15.65 28.43
N ARG A 785 21.51 15.61 29.75
CA ARG A 785 22.69 15.02 30.39
C ARG A 785 22.33 13.77 31.18
N ILE A 786 21.72 12.78 30.52
CA ILE A 786 21.17 11.59 31.18
C ILE A 786 22.20 10.84 32.04
N GLN A 787 23.47 10.83 31.63
CA GLN A 787 24.55 10.19 32.39
C GLN A 787 24.73 10.82 33.79
N ARG A 788 24.47 12.12 33.93
CA ARG A 788 24.51 12.82 35.23
C ARG A 788 23.27 12.54 36.07
N VAL A 789 22.13 12.29 35.43
CA VAL A 789 20.90 11.87 36.12
C VAL A 789 21.09 10.47 36.69
N ILE A 790 21.53 9.52 35.87
CA ILE A 790 21.71 8.11 36.27
C ILE A 790 22.79 7.95 37.35
N THR A 791 23.80 8.82 37.35
CA THR A 791 24.89 8.80 38.36
C THR A 791 24.61 9.70 39.57
N ASP A 792 23.43 10.32 39.67
CA ASP A 792 23.08 11.28 40.73
C ASP A 792 24.08 12.45 40.87
N THR A 793 24.67 12.90 39.76
CA THR A 793 25.64 14.01 39.69
C THR A 793 25.11 15.24 38.93
N LEU A 794 23.78 15.33 38.75
CA LEU A 794 23.14 16.47 38.10
C LEU A 794 23.29 17.75 38.95
N ASN A 795 23.72 18.85 38.33
CA ASN A 795 23.87 20.13 39.01
C ASN A 795 22.87 21.15 38.44
N LEU A 796 21.92 21.61 39.26
CA LEU A 796 20.87 22.53 38.81
C LEU A 796 21.35 23.98 38.59
N ASN A 797 22.64 24.28 38.85
CA ASN A 797 23.21 25.61 38.57
C ASN A 797 23.74 25.76 37.14
N GLU A 798 23.94 24.64 36.42
CA GLU A 798 24.39 24.57 35.03
C GLU A 798 23.25 24.21 34.07
N THR A 799 23.45 24.43 32.78
CA THR A 799 22.48 24.08 31.74
C THR A 799 22.50 22.58 31.46
N ASN A 800 21.37 21.90 31.74
CA ASN A 800 21.21 20.45 31.64
C ASN A 800 20.38 20.00 30.43
N PHE A 801 19.44 20.81 29.96
CA PHE A 801 18.55 20.47 28.85
C PHE A 801 18.57 21.55 27.77
N ARG A 802 18.53 21.16 26.50
CA ARG A 802 18.54 22.11 25.38
C ARG A 802 17.63 21.61 24.25
N ILE A 803 16.99 22.56 23.57
CA ILE A 803 16.38 22.34 22.26
C ILE A 803 17.26 23.05 21.24
N LEU A 804 17.73 22.31 20.26
CA LEU A 804 18.63 22.74 19.21
C LEU A 804 17.93 22.65 17.86
N THR A 805 18.37 23.45 16.90
CA THR A 805 17.90 23.39 15.52
C THR A 805 19.05 23.52 14.53
N MET A 806 18.91 22.84 13.40
CA MET A 806 19.75 22.98 12.21
C MET A 806 18.85 23.19 10.99
N ASP A 807 19.33 23.94 10.00
CA ASP A 807 18.62 24.16 8.73
C ASP A 807 18.86 22.98 7.78
N VAL A 808 17.79 22.31 7.38
CA VAL A 808 17.86 21.13 6.49
C VAL A 808 18.27 21.53 5.06
N GLU A 809 17.95 22.74 4.59
CA GLU A 809 18.41 23.22 3.29
C GLU A 809 19.93 23.46 3.29
N VAL A 810 20.48 23.95 4.41
CA VAL A 810 21.94 24.08 4.56
C VAL A 810 22.59 22.69 4.56
N ILE A 811 22.07 21.72 5.33
CA ILE A 811 22.57 20.33 5.30
C ILE A 811 22.52 19.77 3.87
N ARG A 812 21.43 20.00 3.14
CA ARG A 812 21.26 19.54 1.75
C ARG A 812 22.31 20.14 0.82
N ASN A 813 22.64 21.42 0.97
CA ASN A 813 23.56 22.13 0.08
C ASN A 813 25.03 21.85 0.41
N GLU A 814 25.36 21.61 1.68
CA GLU A 814 26.73 21.49 2.16
C GLU A 814 27.21 20.05 2.35
N THR A 815 26.31 19.05 2.24
CA THR A 815 26.63 17.64 2.51
C THR A 815 26.11 16.70 1.42
N ASN A 816 26.62 15.46 1.41
CA ASN A 816 26.16 14.42 0.49
C ASN A 816 24.91 13.65 0.97
N CYS A 817 24.31 14.04 2.10
CA CYS A 817 23.21 13.30 2.72
C CYS A 817 21.92 13.26 1.89
N PHE A 818 21.79 14.19 0.94
CA PHE A 818 20.65 14.27 0.03
C PHE A 818 21.02 13.93 -1.42
N ALA A 819 22.20 13.34 -1.67
CA ALA A 819 22.72 13.17 -3.03
C ALA A 819 21.80 12.37 -3.99
N SER A 820 21.07 11.38 -3.48
CA SER A 820 20.10 10.59 -4.27
C SER A 820 18.70 11.19 -4.29
N CYS A 821 18.46 12.30 -3.60
CA CYS A 821 17.19 13.02 -3.60
C CYS A 821 17.11 13.84 -4.89
N SER A 822 16.59 13.27 -5.98
CA SER A 822 16.59 13.91 -7.31
C SER A 822 15.66 15.14 -7.40
N GLU A 823 16.19 16.18 -8.03
CA GLU A 823 15.53 17.41 -8.50
C GLU A 823 14.36 17.12 -9.46
N ASP A 824 13.11 17.31 -9.04
CA ASP A 824 11.95 17.37 -9.95
C ASP A 824 11.05 18.55 -9.57
N HIS A 825 11.61 19.76 -9.61
CA HIS A 825 10.91 21.02 -9.33
C HIS A 825 10.08 21.56 -10.51
N SER A 826 9.63 20.74 -11.47
CA SER A 826 8.85 21.25 -12.62
C SER A 826 7.72 20.39 -13.17
N LYS A 827 7.31 19.31 -12.50
CA LYS A 827 6.08 18.58 -12.87
C LYS A 827 5.19 18.30 -11.66
N PRO A 828 3.97 18.85 -11.58
CA PRO A 828 3.01 18.48 -10.56
C PRO A 828 2.38 17.13 -10.93
N GLU A 829 3.18 16.07 -10.94
CA GLU A 829 2.70 14.69 -10.95
C GLU A 829 3.76 13.77 -10.31
N HIS A 830 3.47 13.37 -9.07
CA HIS A 830 4.07 12.25 -8.32
C HIS A 830 5.39 12.40 -7.54
N HIS A 831 5.95 13.60 -7.40
CA HIS A 831 6.96 13.87 -6.38
C HIS A 831 6.63 15.17 -5.62
N MET A 832 5.83 15.08 -4.55
CA MET A 832 5.65 16.18 -3.58
C MET A 832 6.21 15.75 -2.21
N PRO A 833 6.81 16.69 -1.44
CA PRO A 833 7.17 16.45 -0.04
C PRO A 833 5.91 16.13 0.77
N TRP A 834 6.01 15.18 1.71
CA TRP A 834 4.89 14.64 2.48
C TRP A 834 4.50 15.54 3.67
N TYR A 835 4.21 16.80 3.39
CA TYR A 835 3.61 17.75 4.33
C TYR A 835 2.38 18.43 3.71
N ASP A 836 1.41 18.65 4.58
CA ASP A 836 0.05 19.17 4.36
C ASP A 836 -0.12 20.21 3.24
N ARG A 837 -1.24 20.10 2.51
CA ARG A 837 -1.78 21.25 1.76
C ARG A 837 -2.06 22.38 2.77
N PRO A 838 -1.58 23.61 2.53
CA PRO A 838 -2.05 24.78 3.26
C PRO A 838 -3.55 24.94 3.07
N TRP A 839 -4.27 25.20 4.15
CA TRP A 839 -5.51 25.94 4.06
C TRP A 839 -5.14 27.38 3.66
N TYR A 840 -5.72 27.86 2.55
CA TYR A 840 -5.60 29.19 1.93
C TYR A 840 -4.30 29.53 1.19
N ASP A 841 -4.33 29.53 -0.15
CA ASP A 841 -4.32 30.75 -1.00
C ASP A 841 -4.43 30.31 -2.48
N ASP A 842 -5.61 30.46 -3.09
CA ASP A 842 -5.80 30.29 -4.53
C ASP A 842 -5.32 31.58 -5.23
N ARG A 843 -4.10 31.57 -5.76
CA ARG A 843 -3.67 32.43 -6.87
C ARG A 843 -2.36 31.87 -7.46
N PHE A 844 -2.23 31.96 -8.79
CA PHE A 844 -1.13 31.51 -9.66
C PHE A 844 -1.25 30.10 -10.26
N TRP A 845 -1.90 30.01 -11.43
CA TRP A 845 -1.28 29.69 -12.73
C TRP A 845 -2.36 29.46 -13.79
N TYR A 846 -2.77 30.52 -14.48
CA TYR A 846 -3.25 30.44 -15.87
C TYR A 846 -2.84 31.74 -16.58
N HIS A 847 -1.68 31.73 -17.22
CA HIS A 847 -1.44 32.38 -18.50
C HIS A 847 -0.11 31.84 -19.04
N PHE A 848 -0.18 30.97 -20.05
CA PHE A 848 0.51 31.10 -21.33
C PHE A 848 0.27 29.85 -22.18
N THR A 849 -0.76 29.90 -23.02
CA THR A 849 -0.68 29.39 -24.40
C THR A 849 -1.42 30.37 -25.31
N LYS A 850 -0.66 31.28 -25.94
CA LYS A 850 -0.96 31.90 -27.23
C LYS A 850 0.25 32.71 -27.74
N ARG A 851 1.29 32.00 -28.14
CA ARG A 851 1.88 31.99 -29.49
C ARG A 851 2.98 30.96 -29.53
#